data_AF-A0A841BFF8-F1
#
_entry.id   AF-A0A841BFF8-F1
#
_cell.length_a   1.000
_cell.length_b   1.000
_cell.length_c   1.000
_cell.angle_alpha   90.00
_cell.angle_beta   90.00
_cell.angle_gamma   90.00
#
_symmetry.space_group_name_H-M   'P 1'
#
loop_
_entity.id
_entity.type
_entity.pdbx_description
1 polymer ?
#
loop_
_entity_poly.entity_id
_entity_poly.type
_entity_poly.pdbx_seq_one_letter_code
_entity_poly.pdbx_strand_id
1 'polypeptide(L)'
;MVDANRPGRTLAGRDDELRRLAARLSTGAPGEGSVIVVRGQAGIGKSSLLDTALAALTDTVVCRGTGVPGDGTAVSRELLAGLRRAGARVSGPDDFAAWYEDFAAWAGGRRAIVLAVDDVQWCDEPTLRWLSLLARHATRLPLRMVLVRSAADGPDGAAERLADLESWYGTEVLDLGPLPAEAVASLAREAVGSEPGEAFVRHCVEQSGGNPLLLREMLDELGKVAAGVAPVAGSAAGSALIHSLFAGVPDYARSVATAIAVLGGQDLSLVARLAKVPARTAGTAVDLLRSQHILAPEGFSFRHDPVREGLLDALEPAELGRWRRTAAILLSDAAGSPEEVAEHLLELGELDSWMVDLLRDAASCACDRGAPWDALRYLRPAAAARPSDGALAVQLAETVAMLEPDSGFDLLRRALELQQDPVDRARAAVKLGRAALVARRCGTAVTVLDRVLTVLGGEMDQQLRGHLEGLLCLVGIEDRDSLAKLDARIQPRDEDGPEAVVDARHLAVCAVVAALDGTRPREAAEWAMRAIRGYTPTTDDSAVSSAVLALLLADEVDVAKDELTRAIELVPAQRSEYLAFRGLLGHWCGDLATAAADAGQAYALSRRAEGRTGGVVPRIALATVAAQQGETAKAMKLLREADSPQLWDHTVMRPWFQLVDARVHWAAGDREAALKLFHRCGESLADVGIANPLLAPWWFEAACLLAGEGEFEAAADLAAEGGEPAERWGTPRAIGMARLATAVATRGPDRIALIDEAAGILAGSPARLEEALAEFHLGRALVETGDSAAARIRLRRCVELSLRTGDRFLLRRAQRTAAEAGIPSEVSPLDSLSPAERHIARLAGRGVSNRVIAERLFVTVRTIETHLTSVYRKLRITGRAELAVLLGHVDDRPVLLEGAR
;
A
#
# COMPACT_ATOMS: atom_id res chain seq x y z
N MET A 1 -35.88 -9.16 -1.19
CA MET A 1 -36.73 -10.35 -1.03
C MET A 1 -37.28 -10.65 -2.40
N VAL A 2 -36.82 -11.74 -3.02
CA VAL A 2 -37.38 -12.26 -4.28
C VAL A 2 -38.29 -13.42 -3.92
N ASP A 3 -39.42 -13.51 -4.61
CA ASP A 3 -40.52 -14.47 -4.42
C ASP A 3 -40.06 -15.90 -4.11
N ALA A 4 -40.38 -16.36 -2.90
CA ALA A 4 -40.03 -17.68 -2.37
C ALA A 4 -41.05 -18.78 -2.75
N ASN A 5 -41.70 -18.70 -3.92
CA ASN A 5 -42.77 -19.63 -4.27
C ASN A 5 -42.68 -20.19 -5.70
N ARG A 6 -41.55 -20.81 -6.03
CA ARG A 6 -41.49 -21.86 -7.06
C ARG A 6 -41.11 -23.19 -6.37
N PRO A 7 -41.87 -24.27 -6.56
CA PRO A 7 -41.57 -25.56 -5.93
C PRO A 7 -40.17 -26.03 -6.35
N GLY A 8 -39.42 -26.57 -5.38
CA GLY A 8 -38.00 -26.91 -5.51
C GLY A 8 -37.71 -27.76 -6.74
N ARG A 9 -36.97 -27.18 -7.70
CA ARG A 9 -36.38 -27.94 -8.80
C ARG A 9 -35.28 -28.82 -8.20
N THR A 10 -35.52 -30.13 -8.13
CA THR A 10 -34.44 -31.11 -7.95
C THR A 10 -33.50 -31.00 -9.15
N LEU A 11 -32.23 -30.69 -8.88
CA LEU A 11 -31.19 -30.53 -9.90
C LEU A 11 -30.60 -31.91 -10.18
N ALA A 12 -31.04 -32.52 -11.29
CA ALA A 12 -30.67 -33.90 -11.62
C ALA A 12 -29.15 -34.10 -11.65
N GLY A 13 -28.66 -35.09 -10.91
CA GLY A 13 -27.25 -35.47 -10.87
C GLY A 13 -26.33 -34.53 -10.10
N ARG A 14 -26.86 -33.63 -9.25
CA ARG A 14 -26.08 -32.67 -8.45
C ARG A 14 -26.31 -32.77 -6.94
N ASP A 15 -26.78 -33.93 -6.47
CA ASP A 15 -27.18 -34.13 -5.07
C ASP A 15 -25.99 -34.05 -4.10
N ASP A 16 -24.79 -34.46 -4.52
CA ASP A 16 -23.57 -34.36 -3.73
C ASP A 16 -23.08 -32.91 -3.63
N GLU A 17 -23.04 -32.20 -4.76
CA GLU A 17 -22.62 -30.80 -4.84
C GLU A 17 -23.60 -29.88 -4.10
N LEU A 18 -24.90 -30.10 -4.23
CA LEU A 18 -25.92 -29.39 -3.46
C LEU A 18 -25.80 -29.66 -1.96
N ARG A 19 -25.55 -30.90 -1.53
CA ARG A 19 -25.33 -31.22 -0.11
C ARG A 19 -24.10 -30.52 0.45
N ARG A 20 -22.99 -30.50 -0.28
CA ARG A 20 -21.76 -29.81 0.13
C ARG A 20 -21.97 -28.30 0.24
N LEU A 21 -22.56 -27.69 -0.80
CA LEU A 21 -22.86 -26.27 -0.84
C LEU A 21 -23.83 -25.87 0.28
N ALA A 22 -24.91 -26.63 0.46
CA ALA A 22 -25.89 -26.41 1.53
C ALA A 22 -25.24 -26.53 2.92
N ALA A 23 -24.47 -27.60 3.18
CA ALA A 23 -23.82 -27.80 4.48
C ALA A 23 -22.93 -26.62 4.88
N ARG A 24 -22.16 -26.07 3.93
CA ARG A 24 -21.30 -24.91 4.17
C ARG A 24 -22.05 -23.60 4.31
N LEU A 25 -23.26 -23.50 3.74
CA LEU A 25 -24.13 -22.34 3.86
C LEU A 25 -25.02 -22.39 5.12
N SER A 26 -25.29 -23.57 5.67
CA SER A 26 -26.27 -23.79 6.74
C SER A 26 -25.71 -24.00 8.16
N THR A 27 -24.40 -24.18 8.37
CA THR A 27 -23.83 -24.44 9.72
C THR A 27 -23.93 -23.22 10.64
N GLY A 28 -24.86 -23.23 11.59
CA GLY A 28 -25.28 -22.07 12.39
C GLY A 28 -24.47 -21.72 13.66
N ALA A 29 -23.16 -21.98 13.74
CA ALA A 29 -22.34 -21.50 14.87
C ALA A 29 -21.74 -20.09 14.58
N PRO A 30 -21.75 -19.15 15.54
CA PRO A 30 -21.01 -17.88 15.40
C PRO A 30 -19.49 -18.16 15.31
N GLY A 31 -18.82 -17.74 14.23
CA GLY A 31 -17.36 -17.90 14.04
C GLY A 31 -16.94 -18.96 13.02
N GLU A 32 -17.86 -19.52 12.23
CA GLU A 32 -17.58 -20.50 11.17
C GLU A 32 -17.90 -19.93 9.77
N GLY A 33 -17.35 -18.77 9.44
CA GLY A 33 -17.46 -18.29 8.06
C GLY A 33 -16.75 -19.22 7.06
N SER A 34 -17.31 -19.31 5.86
CA SER A 34 -16.87 -20.24 4.82
C SER A 34 -16.76 -19.52 3.48
N VAL A 35 -15.81 -19.94 2.65
CA VAL A 35 -15.65 -19.45 1.28
C VAL A 35 -15.66 -20.66 0.36
N ILE A 36 -16.52 -20.63 -0.64
CA ILE A 36 -16.64 -21.69 -1.64
C ILE A 36 -16.51 -21.08 -3.02
N VAL A 37 -15.64 -21.67 -3.84
CA VAL A 37 -15.50 -21.32 -5.25
C VAL A 37 -16.06 -22.45 -6.08
N VAL A 38 -17.12 -22.18 -6.85
CA VAL A 38 -17.73 -23.15 -7.76
C VAL A 38 -17.17 -22.92 -9.16
N ARG A 39 -16.45 -23.91 -9.69
CA ARG A 39 -15.83 -23.85 -11.02
C ARG A 39 -16.49 -24.83 -11.97
N GLY A 40 -16.33 -24.56 -13.26
CA GLY A 40 -16.73 -25.49 -14.31
C GLY A 40 -16.99 -24.78 -15.63
N GLN A 41 -17.12 -25.56 -16.69
CA GLN A 41 -17.30 -25.04 -18.04
C GLN A 41 -18.59 -24.21 -18.20
N ALA A 42 -18.67 -23.37 -19.23
CA ALA A 42 -19.88 -22.63 -19.56
C ALA A 42 -21.06 -23.60 -19.75
N GLY A 43 -22.25 -23.24 -19.26
CA GLY A 43 -23.44 -24.09 -19.35
C GLY A 43 -23.51 -25.31 -18.42
N ILE A 44 -22.46 -25.61 -17.63
CA ILE A 44 -22.39 -26.82 -16.79
C ILE A 44 -23.39 -26.87 -15.60
N GLY A 45 -24.14 -25.78 -15.39
CA GLY A 45 -25.18 -25.67 -14.35
C GLY A 45 -24.77 -24.92 -13.07
N LYS A 46 -23.65 -24.17 -13.08
CA LYS A 46 -23.14 -23.44 -11.88
C LYS A 46 -24.16 -22.47 -11.28
N SER A 47 -24.75 -21.59 -12.10
CA SER A 47 -25.72 -20.59 -11.63
C SER A 47 -27.01 -21.25 -11.12
N SER A 48 -27.46 -22.34 -11.75
CA SER A 48 -28.62 -23.12 -11.26
C SER A 48 -28.34 -23.82 -9.92
N LEU A 49 -27.12 -24.32 -9.72
CA LEU A 49 -26.67 -24.87 -8.44
C LEU A 49 -26.68 -23.79 -7.34
N LEU A 50 -26.14 -22.60 -7.64
CA LEU A 50 -26.16 -21.44 -6.75
C LEU A 50 -27.60 -21.05 -6.39
N ASP A 51 -28.48 -20.88 -7.38
CA ASP A 51 -29.87 -20.49 -7.17
C ASP A 51 -30.62 -21.46 -6.25
N THR A 52 -30.41 -22.76 -6.47
CA THR A 52 -31.09 -23.81 -5.71
C THR A 52 -30.59 -23.88 -4.27
N ALA A 53 -29.28 -23.70 -4.06
CA ALA A 53 -28.70 -23.63 -2.73
C ALA A 53 -29.16 -22.38 -1.96
N LEU A 54 -29.22 -21.22 -2.61
CA LEU A 54 -29.69 -19.98 -1.99
C LEU A 54 -31.17 -20.03 -1.64
N ALA A 55 -31.99 -20.68 -2.48
CA ALA A 55 -33.43 -20.85 -2.23
C ALA A 55 -33.73 -21.74 -1.01
N ALA A 56 -32.81 -22.61 -0.61
CA ALA A 56 -32.94 -23.47 0.56
C ALA A 56 -32.58 -22.77 1.88
N LEU A 57 -32.05 -21.55 1.84
CA LEU A 57 -31.64 -20.81 3.04
C LEU A 57 -32.82 -20.12 3.72
N THR A 58 -32.98 -20.36 5.01
CA THR A 58 -33.92 -19.66 5.89
C THR A 58 -33.16 -18.80 6.90
N ASP A 59 -33.76 -17.70 7.34
CA ASP A 59 -33.20 -16.81 8.40
C ASP A 59 -31.78 -16.25 8.14
N THR A 60 -31.40 -16.08 6.87
CA THR A 60 -30.08 -15.60 6.45
C THR A 60 -30.19 -14.35 5.57
N VAL A 61 -29.29 -13.38 5.76
CA VAL A 61 -29.21 -12.22 4.84
C VAL A 61 -28.41 -12.63 3.62
N VAL A 62 -29.06 -12.70 2.46
CA VAL A 62 -28.41 -13.01 1.17
C VAL A 62 -28.23 -11.73 0.37
N CYS A 63 -26.99 -11.43 -0.03
CA CYS A 63 -26.68 -10.38 -1.01
C CYS A 63 -26.03 -11.04 -2.22
N ARG A 64 -26.58 -10.78 -3.41
CA ARG A 64 -26.12 -11.35 -4.67
C ARG A 64 -25.59 -10.24 -5.58
N GLY A 65 -24.50 -10.55 -6.28
CA GLY A 65 -24.01 -9.77 -7.42
C GLY A 65 -23.73 -10.70 -8.61
N THR A 66 -23.94 -10.20 -9.81
CA THR A 66 -23.68 -10.93 -11.07
C THR A 66 -22.67 -10.17 -11.90
N GLY A 67 -21.59 -10.85 -12.31
CA GLY A 67 -20.60 -10.31 -13.23
C GLY A 67 -21.19 -10.13 -14.62
N VAL A 68 -20.94 -8.97 -15.23
CA VAL A 68 -21.39 -8.66 -16.59
C VAL A 68 -20.14 -8.34 -17.43
N PRO A 69 -19.90 -9.05 -18.55
CA PRO A 69 -18.82 -8.72 -19.47
C PRO A 69 -18.89 -7.24 -19.88
N GLY A 70 -17.80 -6.50 -19.71
CA GLY A 70 -17.73 -5.07 -20.03
C GLY A 70 -18.27 -4.11 -18.96
N ASP A 71 -18.89 -4.58 -17.87
CA ASP A 71 -19.23 -3.76 -16.69
C ASP A 71 -18.64 -4.38 -15.41
N GLY A 72 -17.36 -4.07 -15.16
CA GLY A 72 -16.63 -4.56 -13.98
C GLY A 72 -17.24 -4.14 -12.63
N THR A 73 -18.07 -3.09 -12.63
CA THR A 73 -18.70 -2.54 -11.43
C THR A 73 -20.07 -3.16 -11.12
N ALA A 74 -20.60 -4.02 -11.99
CA ALA A 74 -21.93 -4.62 -11.82
C ALA A 74 -22.06 -5.36 -10.48
N VAL A 75 -21.06 -6.14 -10.12
CA VAL A 75 -21.04 -6.93 -8.88
C VAL A 75 -21.04 -6.04 -7.64
N SER A 76 -20.15 -5.04 -7.56
CA SER A 76 -20.11 -4.14 -6.40
C SER A 76 -21.40 -3.35 -6.27
N ARG A 77 -21.96 -2.85 -7.38
CA ARG A 77 -23.24 -2.14 -7.39
C ARG A 77 -24.38 -2.99 -6.82
N GLU A 78 -24.50 -4.24 -7.25
CA GLU A 78 -25.53 -5.17 -6.79
C GLU A 78 -25.34 -5.61 -5.34
N LEU A 79 -24.11 -5.96 -4.95
CA LEU A 79 -23.78 -6.36 -3.57
C LEU A 79 -24.03 -5.21 -2.59
N LEU A 80 -23.55 -4.00 -2.89
CA LEU A 80 -23.76 -2.82 -2.04
C LEU A 80 -25.23 -2.45 -1.95
N ALA A 81 -25.98 -2.53 -3.06
CA ALA A 81 -27.43 -2.33 -3.03
C ALA A 81 -28.14 -3.38 -2.16
N GLY A 82 -27.70 -4.64 -2.22
CA GLY A 82 -28.16 -5.72 -1.34
C GLY A 82 -27.91 -5.44 0.14
N LEU A 83 -26.68 -5.05 0.46
CA LEU A 83 -26.25 -4.73 1.82
C LEU A 83 -27.02 -3.52 2.39
N ARG A 84 -27.21 -2.47 1.60
CA ARG A 84 -28.01 -1.30 1.99
C ARG A 84 -29.47 -1.68 2.26
N ARG A 85 -30.07 -2.53 1.42
CA ARG A 85 -31.43 -3.07 1.65
C ARG A 85 -31.52 -3.90 2.94
N ALA A 86 -30.43 -4.53 3.35
CA ALA A 86 -30.32 -5.25 4.62
C ALA A 86 -29.96 -4.34 5.83
N GLY A 87 -29.86 -3.02 5.61
CA GLY A 87 -29.62 -2.01 6.64
C GLY A 87 -28.15 -1.73 6.94
N ALA A 88 -27.21 -2.16 6.07
CA ALA A 88 -25.81 -1.79 6.18
C ALA A 88 -25.58 -0.34 5.70
N ARG A 89 -24.81 0.44 6.46
CA ARG A 89 -24.36 1.76 6.05
C ARG A 89 -23.02 1.62 5.35
N VAL A 90 -23.05 1.25 4.07
CA VAL A 90 -21.85 1.08 3.25
C VAL A 90 -21.69 2.28 2.33
N SER A 91 -20.49 2.86 2.35
CA SER A 91 -20.05 3.96 1.47
C SER A 91 -20.28 3.69 -0.02
N GLY A 92 -20.21 4.75 -0.84
CA GLY A 92 -20.44 4.70 -2.29
C GLY A 92 -19.48 3.75 -3.02
N PRO A 93 -19.76 3.43 -4.30
CA PRO A 93 -18.94 2.55 -5.12
C PRO A 93 -17.48 3.05 -5.34
N ASP A 94 -17.15 4.27 -4.91
CA ASP A 94 -15.83 4.90 -5.12
C ASP A 94 -14.91 4.88 -3.87
N ASP A 95 -15.38 4.36 -2.72
CA ASP A 95 -14.65 4.38 -1.43
C ASP A 95 -14.36 2.96 -0.91
N PHE A 96 -13.58 2.20 -1.68
CA PHE A 96 -13.25 0.79 -1.43
C PHE A 96 -12.55 0.54 -0.09
N ALA A 97 -11.79 1.53 0.41
CA ALA A 97 -11.07 1.41 1.68
C ALA A 97 -12.04 1.35 2.89
N ALA A 98 -13.21 1.98 2.79
CA ALA A 98 -14.23 1.97 3.84
C ALA A 98 -15.12 0.72 3.82
N TRP A 99 -15.24 0.03 2.69
CA TRP A 99 -16.22 -1.06 2.51
C TRP A 99 -16.06 -2.21 3.50
N TYR A 100 -14.82 -2.57 3.85
CA TYR A 100 -14.57 -3.65 4.82
C TYR A 100 -15.00 -3.24 6.23
N GLU A 101 -14.62 -2.03 6.68
CA GLU A 101 -14.96 -1.55 8.03
C GLU A 101 -16.47 -1.35 8.17
N ASP A 102 -17.12 -0.77 7.17
CA ASP A 102 -18.58 -0.60 7.11
C ASP A 102 -19.30 -1.96 7.16
N PHE A 103 -18.83 -2.93 6.36
CA PHE A 103 -19.37 -4.28 6.34
C PHE A 103 -19.15 -4.98 7.67
N ALA A 104 -17.94 -4.96 8.22
CA ALA A 104 -17.58 -5.64 9.46
C ALA A 104 -18.35 -5.07 10.67
N ALA A 105 -18.49 -3.74 10.75
CA ALA A 105 -19.27 -3.07 11.78
C ALA A 105 -20.76 -3.46 11.73
N TRP A 106 -21.34 -3.56 10.53
CA TRP A 106 -22.72 -4.02 10.36
C TRP A 106 -22.88 -5.53 10.60
N ALA A 107 -21.90 -6.34 10.15
CA ALA A 107 -21.94 -7.78 10.24
C ALA A 107 -21.81 -8.30 11.69
N GLY A 108 -21.08 -7.58 12.55
CA GLY A 108 -20.84 -7.96 13.96
C GLY A 108 -22.09 -8.17 14.82
N GLY A 109 -23.27 -7.71 14.39
CA GLY A 109 -24.55 -7.92 15.07
C GLY A 109 -25.50 -8.93 14.42
N ARG A 110 -25.07 -9.66 13.38
CA ARG A 110 -25.94 -10.55 12.57
C ARG A 110 -25.68 -12.02 12.86
N ARG A 111 -26.70 -12.86 12.63
CA ARG A 111 -26.61 -14.33 12.83
C ARG A 111 -25.96 -15.06 11.64
N ALA A 112 -26.31 -14.69 10.40
CA ALA A 112 -25.74 -15.26 9.19
C ALA A 112 -25.91 -14.33 7.98
N ILE A 113 -24.82 -14.14 7.23
CA ILE A 113 -24.75 -13.37 6.00
C ILE A 113 -24.16 -14.25 4.91
N VAL A 114 -24.78 -14.27 3.74
CA VAL A 114 -24.28 -14.93 2.54
C VAL A 114 -24.05 -13.89 1.45
N LEU A 115 -22.82 -13.83 0.95
CA LEU A 115 -22.49 -13.11 -0.28
C LEU A 115 -22.34 -14.13 -1.41
N ALA A 116 -23.17 -13.98 -2.44
CA ALA A 116 -23.16 -14.83 -3.62
C ALA A 116 -22.74 -13.99 -4.83
N VAL A 117 -21.64 -14.37 -5.47
CA VAL A 117 -21.17 -13.71 -6.70
C VAL A 117 -21.24 -14.71 -7.83
N ASP A 118 -22.08 -14.42 -8.81
CA ASP A 118 -22.16 -15.18 -10.05
C ASP A 118 -21.20 -14.56 -11.08
N ASP A 119 -20.51 -15.39 -11.87
CA ASP A 119 -19.50 -14.97 -12.85
C ASP A 119 -18.46 -13.96 -12.32
N VAL A 120 -17.80 -14.31 -11.22
CA VAL A 120 -16.81 -13.48 -10.50
C VAL A 120 -15.63 -13.04 -11.38
N GLN A 121 -15.34 -13.74 -12.48
CA GLN A 121 -14.28 -13.36 -13.41
C GLN A 121 -14.50 -12.00 -14.06
N TRP A 122 -15.73 -11.49 -14.12
CA TRP A 122 -16.03 -10.19 -14.72
C TRP A 122 -15.97 -9.02 -13.72
N CYS A 123 -15.57 -9.25 -12.47
CA CYS A 123 -15.42 -8.18 -11.48
C CYS A 123 -14.25 -7.25 -11.81
N ASP A 124 -14.39 -5.97 -11.45
CA ASP A 124 -13.26 -5.05 -11.40
C ASP A 124 -12.24 -5.44 -10.28
N GLU A 125 -11.01 -4.99 -10.47
CA GLU A 125 -9.89 -5.26 -9.54
C GLU A 125 -10.21 -4.81 -8.09
N PRO A 126 -10.81 -3.63 -7.85
CA PRO A 126 -11.20 -3.22 -6.49
C PRO A 126 -12.22 -4.15 -5.81
N THR A 127 -13.23 -4.64 -6.55
CA THR A 127 -14.21 -5.61 -6.02
C THR A 127 -13.54 -6.94 -5.69
N LEU A 128 -12.64 -7.43 -6.55
CA LEU A 128 -11.88 -8.66 -6.29
C LEU A 128 -10.99 -8.54 -5.06
N ARG A 129 -10.35 -7.38 -4.83
CA ARG A 129 -9.58 -7.10 -3.60
C ARG A 129 -10.46 -7.11 -2.36
N TRP A 130 -11.65 -6.50 -2.44
CA TRP A 130 -12.60 -6.49 -1.34
C TRP A 130 -13.12 -7.90 -1.01
N LEU A 131 -13.50 -8.68 -2.04
CA LEU A 131 -13.90 -10.09 -1.87
C LEU A 131 -12.77 -10.93 -1.27
N SER A 132 -11.52 -10.72 -1.69
CA SER A 132 -10.34 -11.40 -1.14
C SER A 132 -10.10 -11.03 0.33
N LEU A 133 -10.28 -9.76 0.70
CA LEU A 133 -10.16 -9.30 2.07
C LEU A 133 -11.27 -9.89 2.96
N LEU A 134 -12.50 -9.91 2.47
CA LEU A 134 -13.62 -10.54 3.15
C LEU A 134 -13.43 -12.04 3.33
N ALA A 135 -12.90 -12.74 2.32
CA ALA A 135 -12.59 -14.16 2.38
C ALA A 135 -11.59 -14.46 3.52
N ARG A 136 -10.53 -13.64 3.65
CA ARG A 136 -9.51 -13.77 4.72
C ARG A 136 -10.07 -13.56 6.13
N HIS A 137 -11.15 -12.80 6.24
CA HIS A 137 -11.80 -12.48 7.51
C HIS A 137 -13.13 -13.20 7.71
N ALA A 138 -13.54 -14.06 6.77
CA ALA A 138 -14.82 -14.77 6.80
C ALA A 138 -14.95 -15.57 8.09
N THR A 139 -13.90 -16.27 8.53
CA THR A 139 -13.90 -17.05 9.79
C THR A 139 -14.08 -16.21 11.05
N ARG A 140 -13.90 -14.89 10.99
CA ARG A 140 -14.11 -13.96 12.13
C ARG A 140 -15.43 -13.21 12.06
N LEU A 141 -16.20 -13.41 10.99
CA LEU A 141 -17.48 -12.76 10.74
C LEU A 141 -18.58 -13.84 10.56
N PRO A 142 -19.86 -13.50 10.73
CA PRO A 142 -20.95 -14.41 10.36
C PRO A 142 -21.15 -14.46 8.83
N LEU A 143 -20.05 -14.44 8.06
CA LEU A 143 -20.03 -14.29 6.61
C LEU A 143 -19.73 -15.62 5.92
N ARG A 144 -20.54 -15.95 4.92
CA ARG A 144 -20.32 -17.06 4.00
C ARG A 144 -20.28 -16.52 2.57
N MET A 145 -19.36 -17.00 1.77
CA MET A 145 -19.14 -16.53 0.41
C MET A 145 -19.24 -17.69 -0.57
N VAL A 146 -20.00 -17.49 -1.65
CA VAL A 146 -20.04 -18.39 -2.80
C VAL A 146 -19.65 -17.59 -4.03
N LEU A 147 -18.55 -17.97 -4.66
CA LEU A 147 -18.05 -17.34 -5.87
C LEU A 147 -18.16 -18.34 -7.01
N VAL A 148 -18.92 -18.01 -8.04
CA VAL A 148 -19.06 -18.84 -9.23
C VAL A 148 -18.13 -18.31 -10.31
N ARG A 149 -17.31 -19.20 -10.86
CA ARG A 149 -16.32 -18.87 -11.89
C ARG A 149 -16.49 -19.78 -13.11
N SER A 150 -16.41 -19.20 -14.30
CA SER A 150 -16.26 -19.96 -15.55
C SER A 150 -14.79 -20.05 -15.99
N ALA A 151 -14.49 -20.92 -16.96
CA ALA A 151 -13.14 -21.03 -17.54
C ALA A 151 -12.78 -19.87 -18.48
N ALA A 152 -13.67 -18.89 -18.68
CA ALA A 152 -13.40 -17.72 -19.49
C ALA A 152 -12.40 -16.78 -18.81
N ASP A 153 -11.54 -16.14 -19.61
CA ASP A 153 -10.64 -15.11 -19.14
C ASP A 153 -11.45 -13.86 -18.80
N GLY A 154 -11.23 -13.33 -17.59
CA GLY A 154 -11.78 -12.06 -17.13
C GLY A 154 -10.90 -10.87 -17.57
N PRO A 155 -11.19 -9.65 -17.10
CA PRO A 155 -10.29 -8.50 -17.25
C PRO A 155 -8.88 -8.81 -16.72
N ASP A 156 -7.86 -8.14 -17.28
CA ASP A 156 -6.45 -8.37 -16.94
C ASP A 156 -6.20 -8.31 -15.42
N GLY A 157 -5.53 -9.33 -14.89
CA GLY A 157 -5.23 -9.49 -13.45
C GLY A 157 -6.30 -10.22 -12.62
N ALA A 158 -7.54 -10.34 -13.12
CA ALA A 158 -8.62 -11.05 -12.40
C ALA A 158 -8.30 -12.54 -12.19
N ALA A 159 -7.64 -13.18 -13.16
CA ALA A 159 -7.28 -14.60 -13.10
C ALA A 159 -6.28 -14.91 -11.96
N GLU A 160 -5.27 -14.06 -11.77
CA GLU A 160 -4.26 -14.20 -10.71
C GLU A 160 -4.87 -13.96 -9.33
N ARG A 161 -5.71 -12.93 -9.19
CA ARG A 161 -6.45 -12.64 -7.94
C ARG A 161 -7.41 -13.74 -7.54
N LEU A 162 -8.10 -14.32 -8.54
CA LEU A 162 -8.97 -15.45 -8.28
C LEU A 162 -8.17 -16.68 -7.89
N ALA A 163 -6.99 -16.91 -8.47
CA ALA A 163 -6.08 -17.97 -8.03
C ALA A 163 -5.58 -17.75 -6.59
N ASP A 164 -5.30 -16.52 -6.18
CA ASP A 164 -4.96 -16.16 -4.79
C ASP A 164 -6.11 -16.46 -3.82
N LEU A 165 -7.35 -16.16 -4.20
CA LEU A 165 -8.54 -16.41 -3.38
C LEU A 165 -8.80 -17.91 -3.26
N GLU A 166 -8.64 -18.64 -4.36
CA GLU A 166 -8.80 -20.09 -4.45
C GLU A 166 -7.73 -20.86 -3.66
N SER A 167 -6.51 -20.34 -3.57
CA SER A 167 -5.39 -20.97 -2.86
C SER A 167 -5.38 -20.68 -1.34
N TRP A 168 -6.28 -19.83 -0.85
CA TRP A 168 -6.32 -19.44 0.56
C TRP A 168 -6.77 -20.59 1.49
N TYR A 169 -6.12 -20.69 2.66
CA TYR A 169 -6.37 -21.73 3.66
C TYR A 169 -7.74 -21.54 4.33
N GLY A 170 -8.77 -22.19 3.78
CA GLY A 170 -10.16 -22.06 4.20
C GLY A 170 -11.16 -21.91 3.06
N THR A 171 -10.67 -21.71 1.82
CA THR A 171 -11.50 -21.74 0.60
C THR A 171 -11.68 -23.18 0.13
N GLU A 172 -12.93 -23.60 -0.09
CA GLU A 172 -13.26 -24.89 -0.70
C GLU A 172 -13.53 -24.68 -2.20
N VAL A 173 -12.79 -25.37 -3.06
CA VAL A 173 -13.04 -25.37 -4.51
C VAL A 173 -13.92 -26.56 -4.86
N LEU A 174 -15.04 -26.29 -5.53
CA LEU A 174 -16.00 -27.26 -6.04
C LEU A 174 -16.01 -27.24 -7.56
N ASP A 175 -15.30 -28.20 -8.17
CA ASP A 175 -15.26 -28.37 -9.62
C ASP A 175 -16.49 -29.16 -10.10
N LEU A 176 -17.32 -28.54 -10.94
CA LEU A 176 -18.47 -29.19 -11.56
C LEU A 176 -18.04 -29.89 -12.84
N GLY A 177 -18.01 -31.22 -12.77
CA GLY A 177 -17.84 -32.09 -13.93
C GLY A 177 -19.13 -32.26 -14.75
N PRO A 178 -19.06 -32.97 -15.89
CA PRO A 178 -20.22 -33.41 -16.66
C PRO A 178 -21.28 -34.14 -15.84
N LEU A 179 -22.54 -34.09 -16.27
CA LEU A 179 -23.61 -34.88 -15.67
C LEU A 179 -23.34 -36.39 -15.86
N PRO A 180 -23.59 -37.21 -14.82
CA PRO A 180 -23.52 -38.65 -14.97
C PRO A 180 -24.62 -39.15 -15.91
N ALA A 181 -24.37 -40.28 -16.58
CA ALA A 181 -25.30 -40.85 -17.56
C ALA A 181 -26.71 -41.11 -16.99
N GLU A 182 -26.82 -41.44 -15.70
CA GLU A 182 -28.08 -41.62 -14.99
C GLU A 182 -28.90 -40.32 -14.89
N ALA A 183 -28.23 -39.18 -14.67
CA ALA A 183 -28.87 -37.87 -14.62
C ALA A 183 -29.29 -37.42 -16.03
N VAL A 184 -28.46 -37.71 -17.05
CA VAL A 184 -28.81 -37.50 -18.46
C VAL A 184 -30.05 -38.30 -18.84
N ALA A 185 -30.14 -39.57 -18.42
CA ALA A 185 -31.32 -40.42 -18.63
C ALA A 185 -32.57 -39.85 -17.96
N SER A 186 -32.45 -39.33 -16.74
CA SER A 186 -33.57 -38.72 -16.02
C SER A 186 -34.09 -37.46 -16.72
N LEU A 187 -33.21 -36.57 -17.17
CA LEU A 187 -33.58 -35.36 -17.90
C LEU A 187 -34.17 -35.68 -19.28
N ALA A 188 -33.63 -36.68 -19.97
CA ALA A 188 -34.17 -37.18 -21.23
C ALA A 188 -35.59 -37.77 -21.05
N ARG A 189 -35.83 -38.54 -19.97
CA ARG A 189 -37.15 -39.08 -19.64
C ARG A 189 -38.17 -37.96 -19.40
N GLU A 190 -37.78 -36.91 -18.68
CA GLU A 190 -38.65 -35.76 -18.42
C GLU A 190 -39.01 -35.01 -19.71
N ALA A 191 -38.06 -34.83 -20.62
CA ALA A 191 -38.28 -34.13 -21.89
C ALA A 191 -39.10 -34.96 -22.90
N VAL A 192 -38.89 -36.28 -22.96
CA VAL A 192 -39.53 -37.19 -23.94
C VAL A 192 -40.84 -37.77 -23.40
N GLY A 193 -41.10 -37.70 -22.09
CA GLY A 193 -42.33 -38.18 -21.44
C GLY A 193 -42.47 -39.71 -21.35
N SER A 194 -41.45 -40.47 -21.73
CA SER A 194 -41.39 -41.93 -21.68
C SER A 194 -39.96 -42.42 -21.39
N GLU A 195 -39.79 -43.70 -21.06
CA GLU A 195 -38.47 -44.26 -20.72
C GLU A 195 -37.54 -44.26 -21.95
N PRO A 196 -36.43 -43.49 -21.93
CA PRO A 196 -35.52 -43.42 -23.07
C PRO A 196 -34.71 -44.72 -23.20
N GLY A 197 -34.58 -45.24 -24.42
CA GLY A 197 -33.75 -46.42 -24.67
C GLY A 197 -32.25 -46.15 -24.41
N GLU A 198 -31.49 -47.17 -24.02
CA GLU A 198 -30.06 -47.04 -23.66
C GLU A 198 -29.20 -46.43 -24.76
N ALA A 199 -29.49 -46.73 -26.03
CA ALA A 199 -28.78 -46.15 -27.17
C ALA A 199 -29.02 -44.64 -27.32
N PHE A 200 -30.23 -44.16 -26.98
CA PHE A 200 -30.57 -42.75 -27.01
C PHE A 200 -29.88 -41.99 -25.87
N VAL A 201 -29.87 -42.56 -24.66
CA VAL A 201 -29.14 -41.97 -23.51
C VAL A 201 -27.64 -41.88 -23.82
N ARG A 202 -27.05 -42.93 -24.39
CA ARG A 202 -25.64 -42.94 -24.80
C ARG A 202 -25.35 -41.86 -25.84
N HIS A 203 -26.20 -41.73 -26.85
CA HIS A 203 -26.08 -40.67 -27.84
C HIS A 203 -26.19 -39.29 -27.21
N CYS A 204 -27.10 -39.09 -26.24
CA CYS A 204 -27.22 -37.82 -25.53
C CYS A 204 -25.96 -37.48 -24.74
N VAL A 205 -25.36 -38.46 -24.06
CA VAL A 205 -24.09 -38.30 -23.32
C VAL A 205 -22.94 -37.95 -24.27
N GLU A 206 -22.83 -38.66 -25.40
CA GLU A 206 -21.79 -38.44 -26.41
C GLU A 206 -21.89 -37.06 -27.07
N GLN A 207 -23.10 -36.60 -27.40
CA GLN A 207 -23.32 -35.34 -28.11
C GLN A 207 -23.28 -34.11 -27.20
N SER A 208 -23.83 -34.20 -25.99
CA SER A 208 -23.80 -33.10 -25.03
C SER A 208 -22.50 -33.04 -24.22
N GLY A 209 -21.70 -34.11 -24.24
CA GLY A 209 -20.57 -34.28 -23.33
C GLY A 209 -20.98 -34.24 -21.86
N GLY A 210 -22.26 -34.48 -21.54
CA GLY A 210 -22.84 -34.31 -20.22
C GLY A 210 -23.02 -32.84 -19.77
N ASN A 211 -22.94 -31.87 -20.67
CA ASN A 211 -23.21 -30.46 -20.37
C ASN A 211 -24.74 -30.21 -20.33
N PRO A 212 -25.33 -29.80 -19.19
CA PRO A 212 -26.77 -29.57 -19.05
C PRO A 212 -27.36 -28.57 -20.04
N LEU A 213 -26.64 -27.52 -20.41
CA LEU A 213 -27.12 -26.52 -21.37
C LEU A 213 -27.28 -27.14 -22.76
N LEU A 214 -26.21 -27.79 -23.26
CA LEU A 214 -26.21 -28.45 -24.56
C LEU A 214 -27.20 -29.62 -24.61
N LEU A 215 -27.30 -30.38 -23.51
CA LEU A 215 -28.29 -31.45 -23.37
C LEU A 215 -29.71 -30.91 -23.45
N ARG A 216 -30.00 -29.80 -22.77
CA ARG A 216 -31.34 -29.19 -22.79
C ARG A 216 -31.67 -28.63 -24.16
N GLU A 217 -30.73 -27.96 -24.82
CA GLU A 217 -30.90 -27.49 -26.19
C GLU A 217 -31.19 -28.66 -27.14
N MET A 218 -30.41 -29.73 -27.05
CA MET A 218 -30.60 -30.94 -27.85
C MET A 218 -31.94 -31.65 -27.56
N LEU A 219 -32.37 -31.72 -26.28
CA LEU A 219 -33.64 -32.32 -25.90
C LEU A 219 -34.84 -31.43 -26.25
N ASP A 220 -34.74 -30.11 -26.14
CA ASP A 220 -35.77 -29.15 -26.56
C ASP A 220 -35.92 -29.19 -28.10
N GLU A 221 -34.81 -29.34 -28.82
CA GLU A 221 -34.80 -29.58 -30.26
C GLU A 221 -35.39 -30.95 -30.63
N LEU A 222 -35.06 -32.03 -29.93
CA LEU A 222 -35.66 -33.36 -30.14
C LEU A 222 -37.15 -33.41 -29.76
N GLY A 223 -37.57 -32.64 -28.76
CA GLY A 223 -38.98 -32.42 -28.43
C GLY A 223 -39.73 -31.70 -29.56
N LYS A 224 -39.05 -30.82 -30.30
CA LYS A 224 -39.56 -30.23 -31.56
C LYS A 224 -39.48 -31.21 -32.75
N VAL A 225 -38.55 -32.17 -32.77
CA VAL A 225 -38.48 -33.25 -33.78
C VAL A 225 -39.61 -34.26 -33.63
N ALA A 226 -40.01 -34.60 -32.39
CA ALA A 226 -41.23 -35.37 -32.14
C ALA A 226 -42.49 -34.63 -32.63
N ALA A 227 -42.39 -33.32 -32.87
CA ALA A 227 -43.36 -32.45 -33.54
C ALA A 227 -43.01 -32.12 -35.02
N GLY A 228 -41.96 -32.72 -35.61
CA GLY A 228 -41.71 -32.75 -37.06
C GLY A 228 -40.64 -31.85 -37.68
N VAL A 229 -39.58 -31.40 -36.98
CA VAL A 229 -38.46 -30.64 -37.61
C VAL A 229 -37.09 -31.10 -37.08
N ALA A 230 -36.09 -31.35 -37.95
CA ALA A 230 -34.80 -31.97 -37.63
C ALA A 230 -33.62 -31.00 -37.38
N PRO A 231 -32.74 -31.24 -36.38
CA PRO A 231 -31.45 -30.54 -36.23
C PRO A 231 -30.22 -31.45 -36.06
N VAL A 232 -29.02 -30.86 -36.25
CA VAL A 232 -27.67 -31.46 -36.16
C VAL A 232 -26.74 -30.52 -35.38
N ALA A 233 -25.82 -31.06 -34.55
CA ALA A 233 -24.86 -30.29 -33.72
C ALA A 233 -23.39 -30.79 -33.83
N GLY A 234 -22.43 -29.92 -33.50
CA GLY A 234 -21.03 -30.21 -33.08
C GLY A 234 -19.86 -29.74 -33.97
N SER A 235 -19.03 -28.79 -33.48
CA SER A 235 -17.77 -28.16 -34.02
C SER A 235 -17.79 -27.53 -35.42
N ALA A 236 -18.52 -28.12 -36.36
CA ALA A 236 -19.20 -27.38 -37.42
C ALA A 236 -20.31 -26.48 -36.83
N ALA A 237 -20.66 -26.62 -35.55
CA ALA A 237 -21.77 -25.99 -34.85
C ALA A 237 -21.75 -24.45 -34.83
N GLY A 238 -20.60 -23.79 -34.67
CA GLY A 238 -20.52 -22.33 -34.74
C GLY A 238 -20.81 -21.84 -36.15
N SER A 239 -20.15 -22.43 -37.15
CA SER A 239 -20.45 -22.15 -38.55
C SER A 239 -21.87 -22.56 -38.94
N ALA A 240 -22.42 -23.66 -38.41
CA ALA A 240 -23.73 -24.20 -38.73
C ALA A 240 -24.85 -23.39 -38.06
N LEU A 241 -24.62 -22.92 -36.82
CA LEU A 241 -25.49 -21.97 -36.12
C LEU A 241 -25.49 -20.63 -36.84
N ILE A 242 -24.32 -20.11 -37.26
CA ILE A 242 -24.25 -18.89 -38.07
C ILE A 242 -24.87 -19.10 -39.45
N HIS A 243 -24.59 -20.23 -40.12
CA HIS A 243 -25.21 -20.60 -41.38
C HIS A 243 -26.73 -20.72 -41.26
N SER A 244 -27.24 -21.22 -40.13
CA SER A 244 -28.68 -21.35 -39.85
C SER A 244 -29.32 -20.02 -39.45
N LEU A 245 -28.72 -19.24 -38.56
CA LEU A 245 -29.21 -17.94 -38.11
C LEU A 245 -29.20 -16.92 -39.24
N PHE A 246 -28.16 -16.98 -40.09
CA PHE A 246 -28.03 -16.13 -41.27
C PHE A 246 -28.52 -16.83 -42.55
N ALA A 247 -29.25 -17.97 -42.43
CA ALA A 247 -29.91 -18.60 -43.56
C ALA A 247 -31.04 -17.69 -44.06
N GLY A 248 -30.96 -17.22 -45.30
CA GLY A 248 -31.94 -16.28 -45.85
C GLY A 248 -31.79 -14.83 -45.37
N VAL A 249 -30.74 -14.52 -44.60
CA VAL A 249 -30.35 -13.13 -44.33
C VAL A 249 -29.62 -12.57 -45.56
N PRO A 250 -30.05 -11.43 -46.13
CA PRO A 250 -29.37 -10.81 -47.26
C PRO A 250 -27.92 -10.43 -46.95
N ASP A 251 -27.04 -10.48 -47.95
CA ASP A 251 -25.61 -10.18 -47.78
C ASP A 251 -25.33 -8.79 -47.19
N TYR A 252 -26.15 -7.79 -47.52
CA TYR A 252 -26.03 -6.45 -46.95
C TYR A 252 -26.32 -6.44 -45.44
N ALA A 253 -27.25 -7.27 -44.96
CA ALA A 253 -27.58 -7.38 -43.54
C ALA A 253 -26.56 -8.23 -42.78
N ARG A 254 -25.99 -9.25 -43.43
CA ARG A 254 -24.83 -9.98 -42.91
C ARG A 254 -23.60 -9.06 -42.77
N SER A 255 -23.29 -8.25 -43.79
CA SER A 255 -22.21 -7.25 -43.75
C SER A 255 -22.39 -6.24 -42.61
N VAL A 256 -23.63 -5.78 -42.37
CA VAL A 256 -23.97 -4.90 -41.23
C VAL A 256 -23.78 -5.61 -39.90
N ALA A 257 -24.20 -6.88 -39.76
CA ALA A 257 -23.93 -7.67 -38.57
C ALA A 257 -22.42 -7.83 -38.32
N THR A 258 -21.63 -8.06 -39.37
CA THR A 258 -20.15 -8.17 -39.27
C THR A 258 -19.55 -6.84 -38.82
N ALA A 259 -19.99 -5.71 -39.39
CA ALA A 259 -19.54 -4.40 -38.96
C ALA A 259 -19.86 -4.10 -37.49
N ILE A 260 -21.05 -4.51 -37.02
CA ILE A 260 -21.45 -4.40 -35.61
C ILE A 260 -20.57 -5.29 -34.72
N ALA A 261 -20.31 -6.54 -35.13
CA ALA A 261 -19.45 -7.47 -34.39
C ALA A 261 -18.02 -6.95 -34.23
N VAL A 262 -17.48 -6.31 -35.28
CA VAL A 262 -16.14 -5.71 -35.27
C VAL A 262 -16.10 -4.44 -34.41
N LEU A 263 -17.02 -3.49 -34.59
CA LEU A 263 -17.00 -2.19 -33.89
C LEU A 263 -17.47 -2.22 -32.43
N GLY A 264 -18.13 -3.29 -31.98
CA GLY A 264 -18.77 -3.32 -30.65
C GLY A 264 -20.05 -2.47 -30.51
N GLY A 265 -20.36 -1.66 -31.54
CA GLY A 265 -21.69 -1.13 -31.84
C GLY A 265 -22.19 0.02 -30.96
N GLN A 266 -22.03 1.27 -31.41
CA GLN A 266 -22.74 2.45 -30.85
C GLN A 266 -23.22 3.49 -31.88
N ASP A 267 -22.62 3.56 -33.08
CA ASP A 267 -23.00 4.53 -34.13
C ASP A 267 -23.37 3.84 -35.46
N LEU A 268 -24.63 4.04 -35.90
CA LEU A 268 -25.14 3.51 -37.17
C LEU A 268 -24.39 4.04 -38.39
N SER A 269 -23.87 5.28 -38.33
CA SER A 269 -23.10 5.91 -39.40
C SER A 269 -21.78 5.18 -39.63
N LEU A 270 -21.04 4.88 -38.55
CA LEU A 270 -19.79 4.11 -38.62
C LEU A 270 -20.05 2.68 -39.07
N VAL A 271 -21.10 2.03 -38.56
CA VAL A 271 -21.52 0.69 -39.00
C VAL A 271 -21.82 0.67 -40.50
N ALA A 272 -22.56 1.66 -41.02
CA ALA A 272 -22.88 1.77 -42.44
C ALA A 272 -21.63 1.97 -43.32
N ARG A 273 -20.71 2.86 -42.89
CA ARG A 273 -19.43 3.11 -43.57
C ARG A 273 -18.56 1.85 -43.60
N LEU A 274 -18.44 1.14 -42.47
CA LEU A 274 -17.63 -0.07 -42.37
C LEU A 274 -18.24 -1.22 -43.21
N ALA A 275 -19.56 -1.41 -43.14
CA ALA A 275 -20.30 -2.39 -43.95
C ALA A 275 -20.38 -2.03 -45.44
N LYS A 276 -19.96 -0.82 -45.82
CA LYS A 276 -20.02 -0.26 -47.19
C LYS A 276 -21.43 -0.24 -47.77
N VAL A 277 -22.42 0.12 -46.95
CA VAL A 277 -23.83 0.25 -47.36
C VAL A 277 -24.36 1.66 -47.05
N PRO A 278 -25.39 2.16 -47.76
CA PRO A 278 -26.05 3.40 -47.40
C PRO A 278 -26.65 3.34 -45.98
N ALA A 279 -26.64 4.46 -45.25
CA ALA A 279 -27.14 4.52 -43.86
C ALA A 279 -28.60 4.05 -43.71
N ARG A 280 -29.47 4.34 -44.70
CA ARG A 280 -30.84 3.82 -44.73
C ARG A 280 -30.88 2.28 -44.80
N THR A 281 -30.03 1.69 -45.64
CA THR A 281 -29.89 0.24 -45.78
C THR A 281 -29.36 -0.41 -44.51
N ALA A 282 -28.43 0.24 -43.81
CA ALA A 282 -27.94 -0.22 -42.52
C ALA A 282 -29.04 -0.24 -41.45
N GLY A 283 -29.89 0.80 -41.39
CA GLY A 283 -31.06 0.84 -40.51
C GLY A 283 -32.02 -0.33 -40.78
N THR A 284 -32.38 -0.56 -42.05
CA THR A 284 -33.23 -1.70 -42.44
C THR A 284 -32.61 -3.05 -42.10
N ALA A 285 -31.29 -3.20 -42.24
CA ALA A 285 -30.57 -4.40 -41.83
C ALA A 285 -30.64 -4.65 -40.32
N VAL A 286 -30.47 -3.61 -39.50
CA VAL A 286 -30.58 -3.72 -38.03
C VAL A 286 -31.97 -4.16 -37.62
N ASP A 287 -33.02 -3.58 -38.21
CA ASP A 287 -34.41 -3.97 -37.94
C ASP A 287 -34.69 -5.44 -38.31
N LEU A 288 -34.17 -5.88 -39.47
CA LEU A 288 -34.24 -7.27 -39.89
C LEU A 288 -33.54 -8.21 -38.90
N LEU A 289 -32.30 -7.91 -38.50
CA LEU A 289 -31.52 -8.71 -37.54
C LEU A 289 -32.20 -8.78 -36.16
N ARG A 290 -32.90 -7.72 -35.73
CA ARG A 290 -33.70 -7.73 -34.49
C ARG A 290 -34.94 -8.61 -34.61
N SER A 291 -35.66 -8.52 -35.72
CA SER A 291 -36.86 -9.34 -35.98
C SER A 291 -36.54 -10.84 -36.02
N GLN A 292 -35.31 -11.20 -36.37
CA GLN A 292 -34.81 -12.57 -36.39
C GLN A 292 -34.10 -12.98 -35.08
N HIS A 293 -34.18 -12.14 -34.05
CA HIS A 293 -33.59 -12.38 -32.73
C HIS A 293 -32.06 -12.56 -32.75
N ILE A 294 -31.35 -12.01 -33.74
CA ILE A 294 -29.88 -11.99 -33.79
C ILE A 294 -29.34 -10.87 -32.90
N LEU A 295 -29.94 -9.68 -33.00
CA LEU A 295 -29.64 -8.53 -32.13
C LEU A 295 -30.65 -8.39 -30.99
N ALA A 296 -30.19 -7.76 -29.90
CA ALA A 296 -31.03 -7.38 -28.77
C ALA A 296 -32.15 -6.42 -29.20
N PRO A 297 -33.26 -6.33 -28.44
CA PRO A 297 -34.39 -5.45 -28.79
C PRO A 297 -33.97 -3.98 -28.94
N GLU A 298 -32.95 -3.55 -28.19
CA GLU A 298 -32.41 -2.19 -28.18
C GLU A 298 -30.89 -2.23 -28.36
N GLY A 299 -30.31 -1.17 -28.92
CA GLY A 299 -28.87 -1.06 -29.17
C GLY A 299 -28.37 -1.96 -30.30
N PHE A 300 -27.06 -2.20 -30.31
CA PHE A 300 -26.33 -3.00 -31.30
C PHE A 300 -25.73 -4.29 -30.73
N SER A 301 -26.09 -4.68 -29.50
CA SER A 301 -25.60 -5.91 -28.89
C SER A 301 -26.24 -7.15 -29.50
N PHE A 302 -25.46 -8.23 -29.60
CA PHE A 302 -25.98 -9.55 -29.94
C PHE A 302 -26.76 -10.11 -28.75
N ARG A 303 -27.83 -10.89 -29.01
CA ARG A 303 -28.58 -11.54 -27.92
C ARG A 303 -27.78 -12.61 -27.19
N HIS A 304 -26.82 -13.20 -27.89
CA HIS A 304 -26.01 -14.30 -27.41
C HIS A 304 -24.57 -14.04 -27.83
N ASP A 305 -23.65 -13.96 -26.87
CA ASP A 305 -22.22 -13.74 -27.12
C ASP A 305 -21.60 -14.72 -28.14
N PRO A 306 -21.98 -16.02 -28.17
CA PRO A 306 -21.48 -16.95 -29.18
C PRO A 306 -21.84 -16.59 -30.64
N VAL A 307 -22.86 -15.77 -30.88
CA VAL A 307 -23.23 -15.33 -32.24
C VAL A 307 -22.24 -14.29 -32.76
N ARG A 308 -21.74 -13.43 -31.88
CA ARG A 308 -20.71 -12.46 -32.24
C ARG A 308 -19.41 -13.18 -32.58
N GLU A 309 -18.96 -14.08 -31.69
CA GLU A 309 -17.74 -14.86 -31.87
C GLU A 309 -17.81 -15.72 -33.13
N GLY A 310 -18.92 -16.45 -33.33
CA GLY A 310 -19.12 -17.27 -34.52
C GLY A 310 -19.12 -16.48 -35.83
N LEU A 311 -19.55 -15.22 -35.83
CA LEU A 311 -19.51 -14.36 -37.03
C LEU A 311 -18.09 -13.90 -37.36
N LEU A 312 -17.25 -13.66 -36.35
CA LEU A 312 -15.86 -13.28 -36.52
C LEU A 312 -15.00 -14.50 -36.91
N ASP A 313 -15.24 -15.66 -36.29
CA ASP A 313 -14.56 -16.93 -36.58
C ASP A 313 -14.86 -17.48 -37.98
N ALA A 314 -16.02 -17.11 -38.55
CA ALA A 314 -16.39 -17.48 -39.91
C ALA A 314 -15.62 -16.72 -41.00
N LEU A 315 -14.91 -15.65 -40.64
CA LEU A 315 -14.10 -14.87 -41.58
C LEU A 315 -12.68 -15.45 -41.66
N GLU A 316 -12.13 -15.46 -42.87
CA GLU A 316 -10.70 -15.75 -43.05
C GLU A 316 -9.86 -14.69 -42.30
N PRO A 317 -8.72 -15.06 -41.67
CA PRO A 317 -7.91 -14.12 -40.89
C PRO A 317 -7.50 -12.85 -41.65
N ALA A 318 -7.20 -12.99 -42.94
CA ALA A 318 -6.87 -11.86 -43.81
C ALA A 318 -8.08 -10.93 -44.08
N GLU A 319 -9.29 -11.47 -44.09
CA GLU A 319 -10.53 -10.69 -44.23
C GLU A 319 -10.85 -9.96 -42.93
N LEU A 320 -10.83 -10.65 -41.80
CA LEU A 320 -11.03 -10.03 -40.48
C LEU A 320 -10.01 -8.91 -40.22
N GLY A 321 -8.74 -9.11 -40.60
CA GLY A 321 -7.71 -8.07 -40.54
C GLY A 321 -8.03 -6.83 -41.39
N ARG A 322 -8.66 -6.99 -42.57
CA ARG A 322 -9.12 -5.83 -43.38
C ARG A 322 -10.28 -5.10 -42.71
N TRP A 323 -11.21 -5.82 -42.09
CA TRP A 323 -12.30 -5.21 -41.33
C TRP A 323 -11.77 -4.42 -40.13
N ARG A 324 -10.90 -5.02 -39.32
CA ARG A 324 -10.27 -4.36 -38.16
C ARG A 324 -9.44 -3.14 -38.56
N ARG A 325 -8.62 -3.23 -39.61
CA ARG A 325 -7.86 -2.08 -40.14
C ARG A 325 -8.80 -0.94 -40.59
N THR A 326 -9.89 -1.27 -41.29
CA THR A 326 -10.85 -0.25 -41.75
C THR A 326 -11.60 0.37 -40.57
N ALA A 327 -11.98 -0.43 -39.59
CA ALA A 327 -12.62 0.04 -38.35
C ALA A 327 -11.71 1.02 -37.60
N ALA A 328 -10.42 0.69 -37.44
CA ALA A 328 -9.44 1.57 -36.80
C ALA A 328 -9.34 2.94 -37.50
N ILE A 329 -9.26 2.96 -38.85
CA ILE A 329 -9.23 4.21 -39.63
C ILE A 329 -10.51 5.02 -39.40
N LEU A 330 -11.68 4.39 -39.48
CA LEU A 330 -12.97 5.07 -39.32
C LEU A 330 -13.16 5.66 -37.93
N LEU A 331 -12.72 4.94 -36.88
CA LEU A 331 -12.77 5.41 -35.51
C LEU A 331 -11.77 6.56 -35.28
N SER A 332 -10.56 6.47 -35.85
CA SER A 332 -9.58 7.56 -35.80
C SER A 332 -10.11 8.83 -36.48
N ASP A 333 -10.72 8.72 -37.66
CA ASP A 333 -11.34 9.86 -38.37
C ASP A 333 -12.50 10.49 -37.60
N ALA A 334 -13.21 9.69 -36.80
CA ALA A 334 -14.33 10.12 -35.98
C ALA A 334 -13.89 10.71 -34.62
N ALA A 335 -12.58 10.87 -34.39
CA ALA A 335 -12.00 11.28 -33.12
C ALA A 335 -12.39 10.34 -31.95
N GLY A 336 -12.49 9.04 -32.22
CA GLY A 336 -12.57 8.00 -31.18
C GLY A 336 -11.35 8.04 -30.28
N SER A 337 -11.46 7.50 -29.07
CA SER A 337 -10.32 7.49 -28.15
C SER A 337 -9.17 6.64 -28.74
N PRO A 338 -7.89 7.01 -28.49
CA PRO A 338 -6.75 6.23 -28.96
C PRO A 338 -6.81 4.75 -28.57
N GLU A 339 -7.46 4.44 -27.45
CA GLU A 339 -7.57 3.09 -26.91
C GLU A 339 -8.62 2.24 -27.61
N GLU A 340 -9.79 2.82 -27.93
CA GLU A 340 -10.80 2.14 -28.74
C GLU A 340 -10.24 1.77 -30.12
N VAL A 341 -9.43 2.66 -30.70
CA VAL A 341 -8.74 2.39 -31.97
C VAL A 341 -7.65 1.32 -31.77
N ALA A 342 -6.91 1.36 -30.65
CA ALA A 342 -5.85 0.40 -30.34
C ALA A 342 -6.35 -1.04 -30.23
N GLU A 343 -7.55 -1.30 -29.70
CA GLU A 343 -8.13 -2.66 -29.62
C GLU A 343 -8.20 -3.36 -30.99
N HIS A 344 -8.46 -2.60 -32.05
CA HIS A 344 -8.47 -3.14 -33.40
C HIS A 344 -7.08 -3.35 -33.98
N LEU A 345 -6.08 -2.56 -33.54
CA LEU A 345 -4.70 -2.63 -34.02
C LEU A 345 -3.91 -3.77 -33.37
N LEU A 346 -4.15 -4.06 -32.08
CA LEU A 346 -3.48 -5.15 -31.35
C LEU A 346 -3.68 -6.53 -31.98
N GLU A 347 -4.78 -6.66 -32.70
CA GLU A 347 -5.25 -7.86 -33.36
C GLU A 347 -4.72 -8.01 -34.80
N LEU A 348 -3.88 -7.07 -35.26
CA LEU A 348 -3.25 -7.09 -36.58
C LEU A 348 -1.82 -7.65 -36.48
N GLY A 349 -1.42 -8.46 -37.47
CA GLY A 349 -0.06 -8.99 -37.55
C GLY A 349 1.00 -8.00 -38.08
N GLU A 350 0.59 -6.99 -38.87
CA GLU A 350 1.47 -5.98 -39.45
C GLU A 350 0.96 -4.57 -39.13
N LEU A 351 1.84 -3.74 -38.58
CA LEU A 351 1.54 -2.37 -38.13
C LEU A 351 2.25 -1.33 -39.00
N ASP A 352 1.48 -0.39 -39.54
CA ASP A 352 2.00 0.78 -40.26
C ASP A 352 2.48 1.86 -39.30
N SER A 353 3.23 2.86 -39.81
CA SER A 353 3.78 3.95 -39.00
C SER A 353 2.74 4.63 -38.11
N TRP A 354 1.63 5.09 -38.69
CA TRP A 354 0.59 5.79 -37.93
C TRP A 354 -0.07 4.91 -36.85
N MET A 355 -0.11 3.59 -37.04
CA MET A 355 -0.66 2.64 -36.07
C MET A 355 0.24 2.53 -34.84
N VAL A 356 1.57 2.51 -35.06
CA VAL A 356 2.55 2.52 -33.97
C VAL A 356 2.45 3.81 -33.17
N ASP A 357 2.32 4.95 -33.83
CA ASP A 357 2.16 6.26 -33.17
C ASP A 357 0.86 6.30 -32.34
N LEU A 358 -0.23 5.77 -32.87
CA LEU A 358 -1.50 5.71 -32.14
C LEU A 358 -1.49 4.72 -30.96
N LEU A 359 -0.80 3.57 -31.07
CA LEU A 359 -0.57 2.67 -29.92
C LEU A 359 0.24 3.35 -28.81
N ARG A 360 1.19 4.22 -29.19
CA ARG A 360 1.98 5.03 -28.24
C ARG A 360 1.12 6.07 -27.53
N ASP A 361 0.18 6.69 -28.25
CA ASP A 361 -0.78 7.63 -27.67
C ASP A 361 -1.74 6.91 -26.70
N ALA A 362 -2.26 5.75 -27.10
CA ALA A 362 -3.08 4.89 -26.24
C ALA A 362 -2.35 4.47 -24.96
N ALA A 363 -1.07 4.09 -25.07
CA ALA A 363 -0.24 3.80 -23.91
C ALA A 363 -0.05 5.00 -22.96
N SER A 364 0.01 6.21 -23.52
CA SER A 364 0.13 7.43 -22.73
C SER A 364 -1.18 7.70 -21.96
N CYS A 365 -2.33 7.57 -22.61
CA CYS A 365 -3.64 7.63 -21.94
C CYS A 365 -3.80 6.58 -20.83
N ALA A 366 -3.31 5.35 -21.06
CA ALA A 366 -3.30 4.29 -20.06
C ALA A 366 -2.44 4.61 -18.85
N CYS A 367 -1.23 5.13 -19.06
CA CYS A 367 -0.37 5.61 -17.97
C CYS A 367 -1.03 6.75 -17.17
N ASP A 368 -1.66 7.72 -17.83
CA ASP A 368 -2.28 8.89 -17.19
C ASP A 368 -3.42 8.52 -16.24
N ARG A 369 -4.19 7.46 -16.54
CA ARG A 369 -5.22 6.94 -15.63
C ARG A 369 -4.71 5.90 -14.62
N GLY A 370 -3.41 5.59 -14.62
CA GLY A 370 -2.81 4.62 -13.71
C GLY A 370 -3.02 3.15 -14.08
N ALA A 371 -3.14 2.83 -15.38
CA ALA A 371 -3.28 1.47 -15.91
C ALA A 371 -2.01 1.00 -16.67
N PRO A 372 -0.89 0.71 -15.97
CA PRO A 372 0.39 0.35 -16.60
C PRO A 372 0.36 -0.99 -17.37
N TRP A 373 -0.51 -1.94 -17.03
CA TRP A 373 -0.66 -3.19 -17.78
C TRP A 373 -1.26 -2.96 -19.17
N ASP A 374 -2.30 -2.11 -19.28
CA ASP A 374 -2.86 -1.69 -20.56
C ASP A 374 -1.80 -0.98 -21.41
N ALA A 375 -1.03 -0.08 -20.78
CA ALA A 375 0.07 0.61 -21.45
C ALA A 375 1.11 -0.39 -22.01
N LEU A 376 1.47 -1.44 -21.26
CA LEU A 376 2.35 -2.50 -21.77
C LEU A 376 1.73 -3.27 -22.94
N ARG A 377 0.42 -3.55 -22.89
CA ARG A 377 -0.30 -4.25 -23.97
C ARG A 377 -0.17 -3.49 -25.29
N TYR A 378 -0.23 -2.16 -25.26
CA TYR A 378 -0.02 -1.31 -26.45
C TYR A 378 1.46 -1.13 -26.82
N LEU A 379 2.36 -0.92 -25.86
CA LEU A 379 3.77 -0.61 -26.11
C LEU A 379 4.58 -1.81 -26.63
N ARG A 380 4.25 -3.04 -26.22
CA ARG A 380 4.97 -4.26 -26.66
C ARG A 380 4.94 -4.45 -28.19
N PRO A 381 3.77 -4.51 -28.85
CA PRO A 381 3.72 -4.65 -30.31
C PRO A 381 4.26 -3.41 -31.03
N ALA A 382 4.04 -2.21 -30.48
CA ALA A 382 4.62 -0.97 -31.03
C ALA A 382 6.16 -1.02 -31.06
N ALA A 383 6.79 -1.41 -29.96
CA ALA A 383 8.25 -1.54 -29.85
C ALA A 383 8.80 -2.67 -30.73
N ALA A 384 8.05 -3.77 -30.89
CA ALA A 384 8.42 -4.85 -31.81
C ALA A 384 8.40 -4.41 -33.28
N ALA A 385 7.45 -3.54 -33.67
CA ALA A 385 7.36 -2.98 -35.01
C ALA A 385 8.47 -1.95 -35.31
N ARG A 386 8.97 -1.24 -34.30
CA ARG A 386 10.08 -0.26 -34.42
C ARG A 386 11.19 -0.52 -33.38
N PRO A 387 12.00 -1.59 -33.50
CA PRO A 387 12.98 -1.96 -32.49
C PRO A 387 14.13 -0.96 -32.32
N SER A 388 14.34 -0.09 -33.31
CA SER A 388 15.38 0.95 -33.29
C SER A 388 14.90 2.29 -32.73
N ASP A 389 13.60 2.42 -32.38
CA ASP A 389 13.03 3.65 -31.84
C ASP A 389 13.38 3.79 -30.36
N GLY A 390 14.43 4.58 -30.08
CA GLY A 390 14.91 4.80 -28.72
C GLY A 390 13.87 5.45 -27.80
N ALA A 391 13.01 6.33 -28.31
CA ALA A 391 12.02 7.02 -27.49
C ALA A 391 10.91 6.06 -27.05
N LEU A 392 10.48 5.18 -27.96
CA LEU A 392 9.52 4.11 -27.67
C LEU A 392 10.11 3.06 -26.71
N ALA A 393 11.38 2.70 -26.88
CA ALA A 393 12.08 1.78 -25.99
C ALA A 393 12.19 2.33 -24.55
N VAL A 394 12.46 3.64 -24.39
CA VAL A 394 12.46 4.30 -23.07
C VAL A 394 11.07 4.27 -22.45
N GLN A 395 10.02 4.60 -23.20
CA GLN A 395 8.65 4.60 -22.68
C GLN A 395 8.21 3.20 -22.23
N LEU A 396 8.47 2.16 -23.03
CA LEU A 396 8.23 0.77 -22.64
C LEU A 396 8.98 0.41 -21.36
N ALA A 397 10.26 0.77 -21.27
CA ALA A 397 11.09 0.44 -20.13
C ALA A 397 10.64 1.15 -18.84
N GLU A 398 10.17 2.40 -18.92
CA GLU A 398 9.56 3.10 -17.79
C GLU A 398 8.27 2.42 -17.32
N THR A 399 7.37 2.07 -18.25
CA THR A 399 6.13 1.36 -17.89
C THR A 399 6.44 0.00 -17.26
N VAL A 400 7.43 -0.74 -17.77
CA VAL A 400 7.90 -1.98 -17.12
C VAL A 400 8.47 -1.67 -15.73
N ALA A 401 9.27 -0.62 -15.56
CA ALA A 401 9.86 -0.28 -14.26
C ALA A 401 8.82 0.04 -13.17
N MET A 402 7.62 0.47 -13.56
CA MET A 402 6.50 0.68 -12.62
C MET A 402 5.93 -0.64 -12.06
N LEU A 403 6.02 -1.72 -12.83
CA LEU A 403 5.48 -3.05 -12.50
C LEU A 403 6.55 -4.00 -11.99
N GLU A 404 7.68 -4.04 -12.68
CA GLU A 404 8.87 -4.87 -12.43
C GLU A 404 10.13 -3.99 -12.45
N PRO A 405 10.55 -3.45 -11.30
CA PRO A 405 11.65 -2.49 -11.22
C PRO A 405 12.98 -2.98 -11.80
N ASP A 406 13.41 -4.21 -11.49
CA ASP A 406 14.65 -4.79 -12.02
C ASP A 406 14.63 -4.94 -13.55
N SER A 407 13.57 -5.56 -14.09
CA SER A 407 13.37 -5.74 -15.52
C SER A 407 13.35 -4.39 -16.25
N GLY A 408 12.63 -3.41 -15.69
CA GLY A 408 12.55 -2.06 -16.24
C GLY A 408 13.88 -1.32 -16.21
N PHE A 409 14.68 -1.47 -15.16
CA PHE A 409 16.02 -0.91 -15.07
C PHE A 409 16.94 -1.46 -16.18
N ASP A 410 16.94 -2.77 -16.39
CA ASP A 410 17.74 -3.40 -17.45
C ASP A 410 17.30 -2.96 -18.86
N LEU A 411 15.99 -2.83 -19.08
CA LEU A 411 15.44 -2.31 -20.33
C LEU A 411 15.81 -0.83 -20.54
N LEU A 412 15.77 0.01 -19.50
CA LEU A 412 16.18 1.42 -19.58
C LEU A 412 17.66 1.53 -19.93
N ARG A 413 18.51 0.64 -19.39
CA ARG A 413 19.94 0.61 -19.73
C ARG A 413 20.18 0.32 -21.21
N ARG A 414 19.41 -0.60 -21.79
CA ARG A 414 19.45 -0.89 -23.24
C ARG A 414 18.88 0.26 -24.06
N ALA A 415 17.76 0.84 -23.63
CA ALA A 415 17.11 1.95 -24.31
C ALA A 415 17.99 3.22 -24.34
N LEU A 416 18.83 3.42 -23.31
CA LEU A 416 19.85 4.47 -23.26
C LEU A 416 20.91 4.32 -24.38
N GLU A 417 21.29 3.08 -24.72
CA GLU A 417 22.28 2.80 -25.77
C GLU A 417 21.73 3.09 -27.18
N LEU A 418 20.41 3.09 -27.36
CA LEU A 418 19.74 3.42 -28.63
C LEU A 418 19.67 4.94 -28.89
N GLN A 419 19.87 5.78 -27.88
CA GLN A 419 19.81 7.25 -28.03
C GLN A 419 21.03 7.77 -28.80
N GLN A 420 20.75 8.42 -29.94
CA GLN A 420 21.76 9.07 -30.77
C GLN A 420 21.98 10.53 -30.39
N ASP A 421 20.91 11.23 -30.00
CA ASP A 421 20.99 12.62 -29.56
C ASP A 421 21.54 12.72 -28.12
N PRO A 422 22.54 13.58 -27.86
CA PRO A 422 23.12 13.79 -26.53
C PRO A 422 22.10 14.18 -25.45
N VAL A 423 21.12 15.03 -25.79
CA VAL A 423 20.11 15.53 -24.85
C VAL A 423 19.12 14.41 -24.50
N ASP A 424 18.67 13.65 -25.49
CA ASP A 424 17.80 12.49 -25.26
C ASP A 424 18.50 11.38 -24.47
N ARG A 425 19.80 11.17 -24.74
CA ARG A 425 20.63 10.24 -23.96
C ARG A 425 20.74 10.67 -22.50
N ALA A 426 20.96 11.96 -22.24
CA ALA A 426 20.96 12.50 -20.89
C ALA A 426 19.58 12.36 -20.20
N ARG A 427 18.48 12.62 -20.90
CA ARG A 427 17.11 12.43 -20.37
C ARG A 427 16.79 10.97 -20.07
N ALA A 428 17.22 10.02 -20.91
CA ALA A 428 17.08 8.60 -20.65
C ALA A 428 17.91 8.15 -19.43
N ALA A 429 19.11 8.73 -19.24
CA ALA A 429 19.94 8.46 -18.07
C ALA A 429 19.27 8.94 -16.77
N VAL A 430 18.58 10.09 -16.79
CA VAL A 430 17.75 10.56 -15.65
C VAL A 430 16.69 9.51 -15.28
N LYS A 431 15.96 9.00 -16.27
CA LYS A 431 14.93 7.97 -16.05
C LYS A 431 15.52 6.69 -15.47
N LEU A 432 16.69 6.27 -15.97
CA LEU A 432 17.44 5.14 -15.45
C LEU A 432 17.86 5.33 -13.99
N GLY A 433 18.39 6.51 -13.62
CA GLY A 433 18.80 6.78 -12.24
C GLY A 433 17.62 6.74 -11.27
N ARG A 434 16.44 7.26 -11.66
CA ARG A 434 15.21 7.15 -10.88
C ARG A 434 14.75 5.69 -10.73
N ALA A 435 14.73 4.94 -11.84
CA ALA A 435 14.42 3.52 -11.79
C ALA A 435 15.41 2.76 -10.89
N ALA A 436 16.68 3.15 -10.84
CA ALA A 436 17.69 2.53 -10.00
C ALA A 436 17.40 2.68 -8.50
N LEU A 437 16.84 3.81 -8.07
CA LEU A 437 16.43 4.03 -6.68
C LEU A 437 15.33 3.05 -6.28
N VAL A 438 14.38 2.79 -7.18
CA VAL A 438 13.27 1.84 -6.95
C VAL A 438 13.76 0.40 -7.05
N ALA A 439 14.57 0.07 -8.07
CA ALA A 439 15.12 -1.26 -8.34
C ALA A 439 16.33 -1.61 -7.46
N ARG A 440 16.83 -0.67 -6.65
CA ARG A 440 18.03 -0.81 -5.80
C ARG A 440 19.29 -1.21 -6.58
N ARG A 441 19.45 -0.65 -7.78
CA ARG A 441 20.62 -0.85 -8.66
C ARG A 441 21.58 0.36 -8.64
N CYS A 442 21.74 0.95 -7.45
CA CYS A 442 22.37 2.26 -7.28
C CYS A 442 23.83 2.30 -7.77
N GLY A 443 24.70 1.36 -7.37
CA GLY A 443 26.10 1.34 -7.83
C GLY A 443 26.27 1.22 -9.35
N THR A 444 25.36 0.49 -10.03
CA THR A 444 25.37 0.42 -11.51
C THR A 444 24.96 1.76 -12.11
N ALA A 445 23.89 2.37 -11.57
CA ALA A 445 23.43 3.67 -12.02
C ALA A 445 24.46 4.78 -11.78
N VAL A 446 25.20 4.78 -10.67
CA VAL A 446 26.31 5.71 -10.43
C VAL A 446 27.31 5.65 -11.58
N THR A 447 27.74 4.44 -11.97
CA THR A 447 28.69 4.25 -13.06
C THR A 447 28.15 4.77 -14.40
N VAL A 448 26.86 4.54 -14.68
CA VAL A 448 26.21 4.98 -15.92
C VAL A 448 26.06 6.50 -15.95
N LEU A 449 25.54 7.10 -14.87
CA LEU A 449 25.31 8.54 -14.74
C LEU A 449 26.63 9.31 -14.79
N ASP A 450 27.66 8.83 -14.09
CA ASP A 450 28.99 9.43 -14.10
C ASP A 450 29.61 9.45 -15.51
N ARG A 451 29.46 8.35 -16.25
CA ARG A 451 29.91 8.25 -17.64
C ARG A 451 29.16 9.22 -18.54
N VAL A 452 27.84 9.34 -18.40
CA VAL A 452 27.01 10.27 -19.19
C VAL A 452 27.44 11.72 -18.94
N LEU A 453 27.63 12.10 -17.68
CA LEU A 453 28.12 13.44 -17.30
C LEU A 453 29.52 13.73 -17.84
N THR A 454 30.42 12.74 -17.79
CA THR A 454 31.80 12.91 -18.28
C THR A 454 31.87 13.05 -19.80
N VAL A 455 31.06 12.28 -20.54
CA VAL A 455 31.10 12.27 -22.02
C VAL A 455 30.32 13.44 -22.62
N LEU A 456 29.11 13.72 -22.10
CA LEU A 456 28.19 14.71 -22.67
C LEU A 456 28.28 16.08 -21.98
N GLY A 457 29.24 16.23 -21.06
CA GLY A 457 29.32 17.38 -20.16
C GLY A 457 29.32 18.74 -20.86
N GLY A 458 29.77 18.87 -22.11
CA GLY A 458 29.72 20.12 -22.87
C GLY A 458 28.49 20.31 -23.78
N GLU A 459 27.69 19.27 -23.98
CA GLU A 459 26.62 19.21 -24.99
C GLU A 459 25.21 19.43 -24.40
N MET A 460 25.09 19.41 -23.06
CA MET A 460 23.84 19.62 -22.33
C MET A 460 23.74 21.02 -21.71
N ASP A 461 22.51 21.52 -21.56
CA ASP A 461 22.25 22.76 -20.81
C ASP A 461 22.56 22.60 -19.30
N GLN A 462 22.65 23.73 -18.60
CA GLN A 462 23.00 23.76 -17.17
C GLN A 462 21.94 23.08 -16.29
N GLN A 463 20.67 23.13 -16.69
CA GLN A 463 19.57 22.56 -15.91
C GLN A 463 19.59 21.04 -15.95
N LEU A 464 19.77 20.43 -17.13
CA LEU A 464 19.87 18.99 -17.30
C LEU A 464 21.16 18.43 -16.69
N ARG A 465 22.27 19.17 -16.78
CA ARG A 465 23.52 18.83 -16.10
C ARG A 465 23.32 18.78 -14.58
N GLY A 466 22.74 19.83 -14.00
CA GLY A 466 22.43 19.88 -12.57
C GLY A 466 21.49 18.75 -12.13
N HIS A 467 20.49 18.41 -12.95
CA HIS A 467 19.58 17.31 -12.65
C HIS A 467 20.30 15.95 -12.62
N LEU A 468 21.20 15.70 -13.58
CA LEU A 468 22.00 14.48 -13.62
C LEU A 468 23.03 14.42 -12.48
N GLU A 469 23.68 15.54 -12.15
CA GLU A 469 24.63 15.62 -11.03
C GLU A 469 23.91 15.38 -9.69
N GLY A 470 22.75 16.01 -9.49
CA GLY A 470 21.90 15.77 -8.32
C GLY A 470 21.46 14.31 -8.21
N LEU A 471 21.02 13.71 -9.31
CA LEU A 471 20.61 12.30 -9.33
C LEU A 471 21.77 11.33 -9.12
N LEU A 472 22.94 11.58 -9.73
CA LEU A 472 24.16 10.81 -9.51
C LEU A 472 24.51 10.78 -8.02
N CYS A 473 24.48 11.94 -7.36
CA CYS A 473 24.82 12.04 -5.96
C CYS A 473 23.76 11.38 -5.07
N LEU A 474 22.48 11.55 -5.38
CA LEU A 474 21.39 10.88 -4.67
C LEU A 474 21.50 9.36 -4.73
N VAL A 475 21.71 8.82 -5.94
CA VAL A 475 21.89 7.38 -6.14
C VAL A 475 23.15 6.89 -5.41
N GLY A 476 24.22 7.69 -5.40
CA GLY A 476 25.45 7.31 -4.68
C GLY A 476 25.36 7.41 -3.16
N ILE A 477 24.48 8.24 -2.58
CA ILE A 477 24.18 8.19 -1.13
C ILE A 477 23.55 6.84 -0.76
N GLU A 478 22.73 6.28 -1.64
CA GLU A 478 22.09 4.98 -1.46
C GLU A 478 23.02 3.79 -1.79
N ASP A 479 24.27 4.02 -2.22
CA ASP A 479 25.26 2.98 -2.54
C ASP A 479 26.56 3.16 -1.74
N ARG A 480 26.80 2.25 -0.80
CA ARG A 480 27.95 2.27 0.11
C ARG A 480 29.28 2.50 -0.60
N ASP A 481 29.52 1.82 -1.71
CA ASP A 481 30.83 1.79 -2.38
C ASP A 481 31.03 3.01 -3.31
N SER A 482 30.00 3.84 -3.47
CA SER A 482 29.98 5.00 -4.36
C SER A 482 30.06 6.33 -3.63
N LEU A 483 29.60 6.45 -2.38
CA LEU A 483 29.62 7.70 -1.62
C LEU A 483 31.02 8.35 -1.58
N ALA A 484 32.06 7.55 -1.28
CA ALA A 484 33.45 8.01 -1.23
C ALA A 484 34.00 8.49 -2.59
N LYS A 485 33.40 8.09 -3.71
CA LYS A 485 33.85 8.45 -5.07
C LYS A 485 33.26 9.77 -5.56
N LEU A 486 32.24 10.29 -4.89
CA LEU A 486 31.50 11.46 -5.35
C LEU A 486 32.11 12.80 -4.86
N ASP A 487 33.06 12.76 -3.92
CA ASP A 487 33.57 13.92 -3.17
C ASP A 487 34.10 15.08 -4.05
N ALA A 488 34.70 14.77 -5.20
CA ALA A 488 35.21 15.78 -6.14
C ALA A 488 34.11 16.50 -6.97
N ARG A 489 32.87 16.01 -6.96
CA ARG A 489 31.75 16.53 -7.79
C ARG A 489 30.61 17.13 -6.97
N ILE A 490 30.66 17.05 -5.64
CA ILE A 490 29.57 17.48 -4.73
C ILE A 490 29.76 18.92 -4.21
N GLN A 491 30.65 19.71 -4.79
CA GLN A 491 30.77 21.13 -4.43
C GLN A 491 30.01 22.00 -5.45
N PRO A 492 29.11 22.89 -4.99
CA PRO A 492 28.57 23.92 -5.87
C PRO A 492 29.74 24.78 -6.37
N ARG A 493 29.77 25.07 -7.68
CA ARG A 493 30.89 25.81 -8.28
C ARG A 493 30.78 27.30 -7.94
N ASP A 494 31.87 27.90 -7.47
CA ASP A 494 31.94 29.34 -7.16
C ASP A 494 31.63 30.24 -8.36
N GLU A 495 31.79 29.74 -9.59
CA GLU A 495 31.49 30.46 -10.84
C GLU A 495 30.00 30.80 -11.02
N ASP A 496 29.11 30.23 -10.22
CA ASP A 496 27.66 30.43 -10.27
C ASP A 496 27.20 31.71 -9.53
N GLY A 497 27.99 32.26 -8.61
CA GLY A 497 27.56 33.44 -7.83
C GLY A 497 26.23 33.25 -7.06
N PRO A 498 25.75 34.28 -6.35
CA PRO A 498 24.50 34.21 -5.59
C PRO A 498 23.23 34.25 -6.47
N GLU A 499 23.34 34.58 -7.76
CA GLU A 499 22.22 34.75 -8.70
C GLU A 499 22.06 33.62 -9.74
N ALA A 500 23.01 32.67 -9.87
CA ALA A 500 22.81 31.57 -10.80
C ALA A 500 21.70 30.62 -10.35
N VAL A 501 20.95 30.15 -11.34
CA VAL A 501 19.90 29.15 -11.19
C VAL A 501 20.57 27.77 -11.04
N VAL A 502 21.07 27.48 -9.84
CA VAL A 502 21.52 26.12 -9.49
C VAL A 502 20.28 25.27 -9.22
N ASP A 503 20.23 24.07 -9.81
CA ASP A 503 19.11 23.14 -9.60
C ASP A 503 18.93 22.85 -8.10
N ALA A 504 17.72 23.08 -7.58
CA ALA A 504 17.38 22.90 -6.18
C ALA A 504 17.71 21.47 -5.68
N ARG A 505 17.58 20.47 -6.56
CA ARG A 505 17.91 19.08 -6.22
C ARG A 505 19.41 18.88 -6.02
N HIS A 506 20.24 19.47 -6.89
CA HIS A 506 21.69 19.42 -6.74
C HIS A 506 22.11 20.06 -5.40
N LEU A 507 21.59 21.26 -5.09
CA LEU A 507 21.85 21.93 -3.79
C LEU A 507 21.43 21.09 -2.59
N ALA A 508 20.26 20.44 -2.64
CA ALA A 508 19.80 19.57 -1.55
C ALA A 508 20.74 18.40 -1.29
N VAL A 509 21.33 17.84 -2.36
CA VAL A 509 22.28 16.74 -2.24
C VAL A 509 23.64 17.23 -1.76
N CYS A 510 24.14 18.38 -2.25
CA CYS A 510 25.35 19.00 -1.71
C CYS A 510 25.22 19.27 -0.21
N ALA A 511 24.04 19.75 0.21
CA ALA A 511 23.73 19.99 1.61
C ALA A 511 23.81 18.71 2.46
N VAL A 512 23.16 17.62 2.03
CA VAL A 512 23.15 16.38 2.82
C VAL A 512 24.52 15.72 2.87
N VAL A 513 25.31 15.75 1.79
CA VAL A 513 26.67 15.21 1.80
C VAL A 513 27.56 16.03 2.73
N ALA A 514 27.54 17.36 2.61
CA ALA A 514 28.32 18.22 3.51
C ALA A 514 27.90 18.04 4.98
N ALA A 515 26.61 17.79 5.22
CA ALA A 515 26.14 17.42 6.54
C ALA A 515 26.72 16.07 6.98
N LEU A 516 26.65 15.02 6.17
CA LEU A 516 27.15 13.67 6.50
C LEU A 516 28.68 13.62 6.71
N ASP A 517 29.44 14.46 6.01
CA ASP A 517 30.89 14.63 6.20
C ASP A 517 31.21 15.31 7.55
N GLY A 518 30.29 16.10 8.11
CA GLY A 518 30.43 16.62 9.48
C GLY A 518 31.45 17.75 9.66
N THR A 519 31.93 18.37 8.57
CA THR A 519 32.95 19.44 8.65
C THR A 519 32.43 20.85 8.34
N ARG A 520 31.29 20.97 7.63
CA ARG A 520 30.80 22.24 7.06
C ARG A 520 29.34 22.56 7.44
N PRO A 521 29.03 22.81 8.72
CA PRO A 521 27.67 23.00 9.21
C PRO A 521 26.93 24.17 8.57
N ARG A 522 27.62 25.32 8.41
CA ARG A 522 27.01 26.54 7.85
C ARG A 522 26.69 26.37 6.36
N GLU A 523 27.63 25.86 5.59
CA GLU A 523 27.43 25.62 4.15
C GLU A 523 26.31 24.60 3.90
N ALA A 524 26.29 23.51 4.68
CA ALA A 524 25.23 22.50 4.59
C ALA A 524 23.84 23.12 4.83
N ALA A 525 23.69 23.94 5.88
CA ALA A 525 22.44 24.63 6.18
C ALA A 525 22.07 25.65 5.08
N GLU A 526 23.01 26.47 4.63
CA GLU A 526 22.78 27.47 3.59
C GLU A 526 22.35 26.83 2.26
N TRP A 527 22.99 25.75 1.83
CA TRP A 527 22.61 25.01 0.62
C TRP A 527 21.25 24.35 0.77
N ALA A 528 20.92 23.78 1.93
CA ALA A 528 19.59 23.21 2.17
C ALA A 528 18.49 24.27 2.13
N MET A 529 18.71 25.44 2.73
CA MET A 529 17.75 26.55 2.68
C MET A 529 17.56 27.09 1.26
N ARG A 530 18.64 27.20 0.47
CA ARG A 530 18.57 27.60 -0.94
C ARG A 530 17.83 26.56 -1.78
N ALA A 531 18.09 25.27 -1.54
CA ALA A 531 17.39 24.18 -2.20
C ALA A 531 15.88 24.27 -1.96
N ILE A 532 15.46 24.47 -0.71
CA ILE A 532 14.05 24.60 -0.33
C ILE A 532 13.38 25.80 -1.01
N ARG A 533 14.05 26.95 -1.08
CA ARG A 533 13.51 28.15 -1.75
C ARG A 533 13.39 27.98 -3.26
N GLY A 534 14.33 27.25 -3.88
CA GLY A 534 14.34 26.98 -5.32
C GLY A 534 13.45 25.80 -5.74
N TYR A 535 12.91 25.04 -4.78
CA TYR A 535 12.18 23.81 -5.07
C TYR A 535 10.75 24.08 -5.55
N THR A 536 10.45 23.65 -6.78
CA THR A 536 9.09 23.53 -7.28
C THR A 536 8.59 22.09 -7.12
N PRO A 537 7.50 21.86 -6.36
CA PRO A 537 6.96 20.52 -6.15
C PRO A 537 6.65 19.86 -7.50
N THR A 538 7.36 18.77 -7.79
CA THR A 538 7.13 17.92 -8.95
C THR A 538 7.18 16.45 -8.50
N THR A 539 6.88 15.52 -9.38
CA THR A 539 6.72 14.08 -9.07
C THR A 539 7.98 13.35 -8.57
N ASP A 540 9.10 14.03 -8.36
CA ASP A 540 10.38 13.44 -7.95
C ASP A 540 11.08 14.30 -6.87
N ASP A 541 11.18 13.74 -5.66
CA ASP A 541 10.99 14.50 -4.40
C ASP A 541 12.05 14.20 -3.31
N SER A 542 13.10 13.44 -3.65
CA SER A 542 14.23 13.14 -2.75
C SER A 542 15.03 14.36 -2.28
N ALA A 543 14.87 15.50 -2.96
CA ALA A 543 15.52 16.76 -2.60
C ALA A 543 15.00 17.32 -1.27
N VAL A 544 13.70 17.21 -0.99
CA VAL A 544 13.13 17.68 0.28
C VAL A 544 13.70 16.87 1.43
N SER A 545 13.69 15.53 1.34
CA SER A 545 14.25 14.65 2.37
C SER A 545 15.75 14.93 2.62
N SER A 546 16.52 15.15 1.56
CA SER A 546 17.96 15.46 1.66
C SER A 546 18.21 16.81 2.35
N ALA A 547 17.51 17.86 1.92
CA ALA A 547 17.63 19.19 2.52
C ALA A 547 17.16 19.19 3.98
N VAL A 548 16.05 18.50 4.30
CA VAL A 548 15.53 18.37 5.66
C VAL A 548 16.52 17.64 6.57
N LEU A 549 17.16 16.56 6.10
CA LEU A 549 18.17 15.86 6.89
C LEU A 549 19.39 16.76 7.18
N ALA A 550 19.84 17.55 6.20
CA ALA A 550 20.93 18.51 6.42
C ALA A 550 20.55 19.59 7.45
N LEU A 551 19.34 20.15 7.35
CA LEU A 551 18.83 21.13 8.32
C LEU A 551 18.67 20.54 9.72
N LEU A 552 18.19 19.29 9.82
CA LEU A 552 18.07 18.57 11.09
C LEU A 552 19.43 18.46 11.80
N LEU A 553 20.46 18.02 11.07
CA LEU A 553 21.82 17.88 11.60
C LEU A 553 22.44 19.25 11.95
N ALA A 554 22.05 20.31 11.24
CA ALA A 554 22.48 21.69 11.52
C ALA A 554 21.68 22.41 12.63
N ASP A 555 20.72 21.73 13.29
CA ASP A 555 19.78 22.30 14.28
C ASP A 555 18.85 23.43 13.73
N GLU A 556 18.67 23.53 12.41
CA GLU A 556 17.74 24.46 11.74
C GLU A 556 16.31 23.89 11.69
N VAL A 557 15.78 23.59 12.88
CA VAL A 557 14.58 22.76 13.07
C VAL A 557 13.27 23.42 12.62
N ASP A 558 13.16 24.74 12.74
CA ASP A 558 11.93 25.46 12.36
C ASP A 558 11.75 25.47 10.85
N VAL A 559 12.83 25.73 10.10
CA VAL A 559 12.81 25.69 8.63
C VAL A 559 12.50 24.29 8.12
N ALA A 560 13.11 23.26 8.72
CA ALA A 560 12.82 21.87 8.37
C ALA A 560 11.35 21.49 8.63
N LYS A 561 10.77 21.95 9.74
CA LYS A 561 9.38 21.68 10.12
C LYS A 561 8.39 22.35 9.15
N ASP A 562 8.63 23.60 8.82
CA ASP A 562 7.77 24.37 7.90
C ASP A 562 7.80 23.73 6.51
N GLU A 563 8.98 23.35 6.03
CA GLU A 563 9.13 22.68 4.74
C GLU A 563 8.43 21.31 4.70
N LEU A 564 8.64 20.46 5.71
CA LEU A 564 7.94 19.17 5.78
C LEU A 564 6.42 19.35 5.83
N THR A 565 5.93 20.36 6.55
CA THR A 565 4.49 20.66 6.62
C THR A 565 3.95 21.05 5.26
N ARG A 566 4.68 21.89 4.52
CA ARG A 566 4.35 22.27 3.15
C ARG A 566 4.40 21.07 2.19
N ALA A 567 5.45 20.25 2.24
CA ALA A 567 5.64 19.11 1.35
C ALA A 567 4.57 18.01 1.55
N ILE A 568 4.14 17.77 2.79
CA ILE A 568 3.06 16.82 3.14
C ILE A 568 1.75 17.16 2.42
N GLU A 569 1.46 18.44 2.22
CA GLU A 569 0.25 18.91 1.54
C GLU A 569 0.38 18.87 0.01
N LEU A 570 1.56 19.22 -0.50
CA LEU A 570 1.79 19.40 -1.94
C LEU A 570 2.10 18.09 -2.69
N VAL A 571 2.61 17.06 -2.01
CA VAL A 571 3.02 15.80 -2.66
C VAL A 571 2.39 14.57 -1.99
N PRO A 572 1.11 14.25 -2.32
CA PRO A 572 0.39 13.12 -1.74
C PRO A 572 1.11 11.77 -1.88
N ALA A 573 1.85 11.59 -2.98
CA ALA A 573 2.59 10.36 -3.27
C ALA A 573 3.70 10.05 -2.24
N GLN A 574 4.31 11.08 -1.65
CA GLN A 574 5.41 10.96 -0.67
C GLN A 574 5.00 11.29 0.76
N ARG A 575 3.70 11.51 0.98
CA ARG A 575 3.14 11.89 2.28
C ARG A 575 3.58 10.97 3.42
N SER A 576 3.67 9.67 3.16
CA SER A 576 4.11 8.69 4.16
C SER A 576 5.55 8.95 4.62
N GLU A 577 6.45 9.31 3.70
CA GLU A 577 7.87 9.52 4.00
C GLU A 577 8.08 10.85 4.73
N TYR A 578 7.40 11.92 4.31
CA TYR A 578 7.48 13.21 4.99
C TYR A 578 6.90 13.21 6.39
N LEU A 579 5.81 12.48 6.61
CA LEU A 579 5.31 12.25 7.97
C LEU A 579 6.34 11.49 8.82
N ALA A 580 7.09 10.54 8.25
CA ALA A 580 8.15 9.84 8.97
C ALA A 580 9.29 10.78 9.36
N PHE A 581 9.78 11.61 8.42
CA PHE A 581 10.81 12.63 8.70
C PHE A 581 10.33 13.68 9.70
N ARG A 582 9.06 14.13 9.64
CA ARG A 582 8.50 15.05 10.63
C ARG A 582 8.36 14.40 12.01
N GLY A 583 8.09 13.10 12.03
CA GLY A 583 8.16 12.28 13.24
C GLY A 583 9.57 12.26 13.85
N LEU A 584 10.60 12.01 13.03
CA LEU A 584 12.00 12.04 13.47
C LEU A 584 12.42 13.44 13.96
N LEU A 585 12.02 14.51 13.27
CA LEU A 585 12.25 15.88 13.70
C LEU A 585 11.54 16.18 15.03
N GLY A 586 10.30 15.72 15.21
CA GLY A 586 9.59 15.83 16.47
C GLY A 586 10.32 15.11 17.61
N HIS A 587 10.86 13.92 17.36
CA HIS A 587 11.73 13.22 18.32
C HIS A 587 12.98 14.05 18.65
N TRP A 588 13.66 14.58 17.63
CA TRP A 588 14.84 15.42 17.78
C TRP A 588 14.62 16.63 18.69
N CYS A 589 13.47 17.29 18.54
CA CYS A 589 13.09 18.47 19.34
C CYS A 589 12.46 18.11 20.70
N GLY A 590 12.25 16.82 20.99
CA GLY A 590 11.56 16.35 22.19
C GLY A 590 10.05 16.55 22.19
N ASP A 591 9.40 16.79 21.06
CA ASP A 591 7.93 16.77 20.93
C ASP A 591 7.44 15.36 20.57
N LEU A 592 7.55 14.41 21.52
CA LEU A 592 7.24 13.00 21.24
C LEU A 592 5.75 12.77 21.00
N ALA A 593 4.86 13.68 21.44
CA ALA A 593 3.43 13.55 21.23
C ALA A 593 3.07 13.76 19.75
N THR A 594 3.53 14.86 19.15
CA THR A 594 3.35 15.10 17.71
C THR A 594 4.14 14.08 16.89
N ALA A 595 5.36 13.74 17.32
CA ALA A 595 6.19 12.76 16.65
C ALA A 595 5.52 11.38 16.54
N ALA A 596 4.85 10.91 17.61
CA ALA A 596 4.15 9.63 17.62
C ALA A 596 2.94 9.64 16.67
N ALA A 597 2.22 10.76 16.59
CA ALA A 597 1.09 10.91 15.68
C ALA A 597 1.54 10.85 14.21
N ASP A 598 2.56 11.63 13.86
CA ASP A 598 3.10 11.68 12.50
C ASP A 598 3.72 10.35 12.08
N ALA A 599 4.60 9.77 12.92
CA ALA A 599 5.22 8.47 12.63
C ALA A 599 4.18 7.33 12.59
N GLY A 600 3.12 7.41 13.40
CA GLY A 600 2.00 6.46 13.38
C GLY A 600 1.20 6.56 12.08
N GLN A 601 0.92 7.77 11.60
CA GLN A 601 0.24 8.01 10.34
C GLN A 601 1.10 7.58 9.15
N ALA A 602 2.40 7.90 9.17
CA ALA A 602 3.38 7.41 8.19
C ALA A 602 3.36 5.89 8.09
N TYR A 603 3.47 5.19 9.22
CA TYR A 603 3.42 3.73 9.26
C TYR A 603 2.10 3.18 8.70
N ALA A 604 0.95 3.77 9.06
CA ALA A 604 -0.35 3.35 8.55
C ALA A 604 -0.50 3.54 7.02
N LEU A 605 -0.02 4.66 6.48
CA LEU A 605 -0.02 4.93 5.03
C LEU A 605 0.88 3.94 4.30
N SER A 606 2.09 3.70 4.83
CA SER A 606 3.05 2.76 4.22
C SER A 606 2.51 1.33 4.11
N ARG A 607 1.60 0.93 5.02
CA ARG A 607 0.97 -0.40 5.01
C ARG A 607 -0.19 -0.54 4.02
N ARG A 608 -0.85 0.57 3.66
CA ARG A 608 -1.98 0.59 2.73
C ARG A 608 -1.54 0.66 1.27
N ALA A 609 -0.31 1.09 1.01
CA ALA A 609 0.29 1.02 -0.32
C ALA A 609 0.58 -0.44 -0.69
N GLU A 610 -0.40 -1.12 -1.30
CA GLU A 610 -0.31 -2.50 -1.75
C GLU A 610 0.80 -2.66 -2.81
N GLY A 611 1.84 -3.47 -2.53
CA GLY A 611 2.81 -3.92 -3.54
C GLY A 611 4.19 -3.26 -3.51
N ARG A 612 4.44 -2.26 -2.68
CA ARG A 612 5.79 -1.80 -2.34
C ARG A 612 6.10 -2.25 -0.93
N THR A 613 7.27 -2.82 -0.67
CA THR A 613 7.79 -3.01 0.69
C THR A 613 7.52 -1.72 1.47
N GLY A 614 6.58 -1.74 2.43
CA GLY A 614 6.28 -0.55 3.23
C GLY A 614 7.60 0.04 3.71
N GLY A 615 7.80 1.36 3.61
CA GLY A 615 9.13 1.94 3.73
C GLY A 615 9.83 1.61 5.05
N VAL A 616 11.15 1.39 4.99
CA VAL A 616 12.01 1.22 6.18
C VAL A 616 11.94 2.46 7.08
N VAL A 617 11.90 3.66 6.48
CA VAL A 617 11.89 4.95 7.18
C VAL A 617 10.69 5.12 8.13
N PRO A 618 9.40 4.96 7.72
CA PRO A 618 8.26 5.01 8.65
C PRO A 618 8.35 4.06 9.85
N ARG A 619 8.89 2.86 9.67
CA ARG A 619 9.03 1.88 10.77
C ARG A 619 10.07 2.31 11.77
N ILE A 620 11.24 2.74 11.29
CA ILE A 620 12.31 3.25 12.16
C ILE A 620 11.83 4.50 12.89
N ALA A 621 11.20 5.45 12.20
CA ALA A 621 10.67 6.66 12.83
C ALA A 621 9.72 6.35 14.00
N LEU A 622 8.78 5.43 13.80
CA LEU A 622 7.85 5.03 14.85
C LEU A 622 8.54 4.22 15.96
N ALA A 623 9.54 3.39 15.62
CA ALA A 623 10.34 2.65 16.60
C ALA A 623 11.16 3.60 17.48
N THR A 624 11.79 4.63 16.91
CA THR A 624 12.54 5.67 17.62
C THR A 624 11.66 6.36 18.67
N VAL A 625 10.46 6.80 18.27
CA VAL A 625 9.53 7.47 19.19
C VAL A 625 9.01 6.50 20.25
N ALA A 626 8.64 5.27 19.87
CA ALA A 626 8.16 4.25 20.80
C ALA A 626 9.22 3.87 21.84
N ALA A 627 10.49 3.75 21.43
CA ALA A 627 11.61 3.49 22.33
C ALA A 627 11.76 4.60 23.38
N GLN A 628 11.72 5.87 22.95
CA GLN A 628 11.80 7.02 23.87
C GLN A 628 10.59 7.11 24.83
N GLN A 629 9.40 6.76 24.34
CA GLN A 629 8.18 6.67 25.16
C GLN A 629 8.17 5.44 26.09
N GLY A 630 9.23 4.64 26.08
CA GLY A 630 9.34 3.43 26.91
C GLY A 630 8.37 2.32 26.52
N GLU A 631 7.86 2.33 25.28
CA GLU A 631 7.03 1.28 24.68
C GLU A 631 7.91 0.19 24.05
N THR A 632 8.84 -0.37 24.83
CA THR A 632 9.94 -1.23 24.37
C THR A 632 9.47 -2.41 23.50
N ALA A 633 8.37 -3.06 23.88
CA ALA A 633 7.81 -4.18 23.11
C ALA A 633 7.29 -3.77 21.72
N LYS A 634 6.72 -2.57 21.60
CA LYS A 634 6.26 -2.02 20.32
C LYS A 634 7.45 -1.62 19.45
N ALA A 635 8.47 -0.98 20.03
CA ALA A 635 9.71 -0.66 19.33
C ALA A 635 10.38 -1.94 18.76
N MET A 636 10.57 -2.99 19.57
CA MET A 636 11.11 -4.28 19.10
C MET A 636 10.28 -4.90 17.96
N LYS A 637 8.95 -4.79 18.03
CA LYS A 637 8.09 -5.29 16.95
C LYS A 637 8.34 -4.53 15.65
N LEU A 638 8.39 -3.20 15.71
CA LEU A 638 8.61 -2.35 14.54
C LEU A 638 10.01 -2.55 13.94
N LEU A 639 11.03 -2.73 14.78
CA LEU A 639 12.39 -3.06 14.33
C LEU A 639 12.41 -4.41 13.61
N ARG A 640 11.79 -5.46 14.17
CA ARG A 640 11.68 -6.75 13.48
C ARG A 640 10.94 -6.68 12.14
N GLU A 641 9.96 -5.78 12.02
CA GLU A 641 9.28 -5.54 10.74
C GLU A 641 10.12 -4.72 9.75
N ALA A 642 11.11 -3.95 10.23
CA ALA A 642 12.04 -3.19 9.41
C ALA A 642 13.28 -4.00 9.00
N ASP A 643 13.65 -5.00 9.80
CA ASP A 643 14.77 -5.91 9.56
C ASP A 643 14.54 -6.72 8.27
N SER A 644 15.21 -6.25 7.22
CA SER A 644 15.01 -6.69 5.85
C SER A 644 16.29 -6.43 5.06
N PRO A 645 16.58 -7.18 3.98
CA PRO A 645 17.75 -6.90 3.14
C PRO A 645 17.83 -5.43 2.71
N GLN A 646 16.68 -4.80 2.44
CA GLN A 646 16.58 -3.39 2.05
C GLN A 646 17.08 -2.42 3.13
N LEU A 647 16.89 -2.74 4.41
CA LEU A 647 17.44 -1.94 5.51
C LEU A 647 18.97 -2.00 5.52
N TRP A 648 19.52 -3.20 5.32
CA TRP A 648 20.96 -3.44 5.46
C TRP A 648 21.80 -2.81 4.34
N ASP A 649 21.18 -2.59 3.17
CA ASP A 649 21.76 -1.83 2.05
C ASP A 649 21.63 -0.30 2.22
N HIS A 650 20.82 0.19 3.16
CA HIS A 650 20.55 1.62 3.32
C HIS A 650 21.61 2.33 4.17
N THR A 651 22.32 3.29 3.58
CA THR A 651 23.44 4.02 4.22
C THR A 651 23.03 4.81 5.47
N VAL A 652 21.91 5.54 5.42
CA VAL A 652 21.46 6.42 6.51
C VAL A 652 20.61 5.68 7.56
N MET A 653 19.72 4.78 7.11
CA MET A 653 18.77 4.11 8.01
C MET A 653 19.34 2.95 8.79
N ARG A 654 20.35 2.25 8.28
CA ARG A 654 21.01 1.15 8.99
C ARG A 654 21.61 1.58 10.34
N PRO A 655 22.48 2.61 10.42
CA PRO A 655 23.03 3.04 11.72
C PRO A 655 21.92 3.56 12.66
N TRP A 656 20.91 4.26 12.12
CA TRP A 656 19.80 4.73 12.94
C TRP A 656 18.97 3.56 13.52
N PHE A 657 18.73 2.50 12.74
CA PHE A 657 18.11 1.27 13.23
C PHE A 657 18.92 0.65 14.37
N GLN A 658 20.23 0.50 14.19
CA GLN A 658 21.12 -0.09 15.20
C GLN A 658 21.14 0.73 16.50
N LEU A 659 21.12 2.07 16.40
CA LEU A 659 21.01 2.96 17.56
C LEU A 659 19.70 2.73 18.34
N VAL A 660 18.57 2.64 17.64
CA VAL A 660 17.26 2.43 18.27
C VAL A 660 17.18 1.04 18.90
N ASP A 661 17.72 0.02 18.23
CA ASP A 661 17.79 -1.35 18.75
C ASP A 661 18.67 -1.41 20.03
N ALA A 662 19.82 -0.75 20.02
CA ALA A 662 20.67 -0.60 21.20
C ALA A 662 19.92 0.07 22.37
N ARG A 663 19.18 1.14 22.11
CA ARG A 663 18.37 1.85 23.11
C ARG A 663 17.26 0.97 23.67
N VAL A 664 16.64 0.14 22.84
CA VAL A 664 15.60 -0.83 23.24
C VAL A 664 16.17 -1.90 24.17
N HIS A 665 17.34 -2.46 23.84
CA HIS A 665 18.05 -3.40 24.72
C HIS A 665 18.50 -2.74 26.03
N TRP A 666 18.99 -1.49 25.97
CA TRP A 666 19.34 -0.73 27.17
C TRP A 666 18.14 -0.53 28.08
N ALA A 667 17.00 -0.15 27.51
CA ALA A 667 15.76 0.03 28.26
C ALA A 667 15.20 -1.27 28.86
N ALA A 668 15.52 -2.42 28.26
CA ALA A 668 15.19 -3.74 28.77
C ALA A 668 16.16 -4.22 29.88
N GLY A 669 17.25 -3.51 30.14
CA GLY A 669 18.29 -3.89 31.09
C GLY A 669 19.33 -4.87 30.52
N ASP A 670 19.29 -5.15 29.21
CA ASP A 670 20.25 -6.00 28.53
C ASP A 670 21.47 -5.17 28.08
N ARG A 671 22.35 -4.94 29.05
CA ARG A 671 23.52 -4.06 28.90
C ARG A 671 24.48 -4.56 27.81
N GLU A 672 24.80 -5.84 27.82
CA GLU A 672 25.81 -6.42 26.91
C GLU A 672 25.35 -6.31 25.46
N ALA A 673 24.07 -6.62 25.19
CA ALA A 673 23.50 -6.46 23.85
C ALA A 673 23.48 -4.98 23.42
N ALA A 674 23.09 -4.07 24.32
CA ALA A 674 23.04 -2.64 24.02
C ALA A 674 24.42 -2.09 23.60
N LEU A 675 25.47 -2.35 24.38
CA LEU A 675 26.84 -1.89 24.07
C LEU A 675 27.35 -2.48 22.75
N LYS A 676 27.10 -3.76 22.50
CA LYS A 676 27.47 -4.41 21.25
C LYS A 676 26.79 -3.75 20.04
N LEU A 677 25.53 -3.37 20.16
CA LEU A 677 24.78 -2.69 19.11
C LEU A 677 25.23 -1.24 18.90
N PHE A 678 25.58 -0.51 19.98
CA PHE A 678 26.18 0.82 19.86
C PHE A 678 27.51 0.78 19.09
N HIS A 679 28.40 -0.16 19.40
CA HIS A 679 29.66 -0.31 18.65
C HIS A 679 29.41 -0.67 17.18
N ARG A 680 28.47 -1.57 16.89
CA ARG A 680 28.08 -1.90 15.51
C ARG A 680 27.51 -0.71 14.74
N CYS A 681 26.80 0.19 15.43
CA CYS A 681 26.36 1.46 14.84
C CYS A 681 27.55 2.33 14.43
N GLY A 682 28.56 2.45 15.30
CA GLY A 682 29.80 3.18 14.99
C GLY A 682 30.58 2.58 13.82
N GLU A 683 30.80 1.27 13.85
CA GLU A 683 31.41 0.51 12.74
C GLU A 683 30.65 0.75 11.44
N SER A 684 29.31 0.71 11.49
CA SER A 684 28.47 0.89 10.30
C SER A 684 28.52 2.30 9.71
N LEU A 685 28.80 3.33 10.51
CA LEU A 685 29.04 4.71 10.05
C LEU A 685 30.44 4.85 9.45
N ALA A 686 31.46 4.30 10.12
CA ALA A 686 32.84 4.33 9.68
C ALA A 686 33.02 3.58 8.34
N ASP A 687 32.38 2.41 8.19
CA ASP A 687 32.41 1.59 6.98
C ASP A 687 31.94 2.32 5.72
N VAL A 688 31.10 3.36 5.88
CA VAL A 688 30.53 4.14 4.78
C VAL A 688 31.08 5.56 4.72
N GLY A 689 32.04 5.91 5.59
CA GLY A 689 32.67 7.22 5.63
C GLY A 689 31.77 8.36 6.14
N ILE A 690 30.68 8.06 6.87
CA ILE A 690 29.88 9.11 7.51
C ILE A 690 30.58 9.55 8.80
N ALA A 691 31.01 10.81 8.85
CA ALA A 691 31.75 11.38 9.98
C ALA A 691 30.91 12.31 10.85
N ASN A 692 29.67 12.65 10.45
CA ASN A 692 28.80 13.49 11.28
C ASN A 692 28.40 12.79 12.59
N PRO A 693 28.71 13.38 13.75
CA PRO A 693 28.50 12.75 15.05
C PRO A 693 27.05 12.72 15.52
N LEU A 694 26.16 13.46 14.84
CA LEU A 694 24.76 13.62 15.21
C LEU A 694 23.80 12.68 14.45
N LEU A 695 24.20 12.08 13.32
CA LEU A 695 23.28 11.23 12.54
C LEU A 695 22.74 10.05 13.35
N ALA A 696 23.65 9.35 14.03
CA ALA A 696 23.31 8.33 15.01
C ALA A 696 24.34 8.43 16.15
N PRO A 697 24.07 9.19 17.22
CA PRO A 697 25.04 9.54 18.26
C PRO A 697 25.30 8.39 19.25
N TRP A 698 25.72 7.24 18.72
CA TRP A 698 25.97 6.00 19.46
C TRP A 698 27.03 6.19 20.56
N TRP A 699 28.06 6.98 20.29
CA TRP A 699 29.15 7.30 21.21
C TRP A 699 28.63 7.97 22.48
N PHE A 700 27.67 8.89 22.33
CA PHE A 700 27.08 9.64 23.43
C PHE A 700 26.23 8.74 24.32
N GLU A 701 25.32 7.96 23.72
CA GLU A 701 24.46 7.05 24.49
C GLU A 701 25.26 5.94 25.18
N ALA A 702 26.26 5.38 24.50
CA ALA A 702 27.16 4.39 25.08
C ALA A 702 28.00 4.97 26.22
N ALA A 703 28.56 6.18 26.08
CA ALA A 703 29.29 6.86 27.16
C ALA A 703 28.40 7.12 28.38
N CYS A 704 27.17 7.61 28.18
CA CYS A 704 26.19 7.79 29.26
C CYS A 704 25.80 6.49 29.96
N LEU A 705 25.67 5.39 29.20
CA LEU A 705 25.41 4.05 29.74
C LEU A 705 26.60 3.58 30.61
N LEU A 706 27.83 3.60 30.08
CA LEU A 706 29.04 3.17 30.79
C LEU A 706 29.31 4.00 32.05
N ALA A 707 29.19 5.33 31.95
CA ALA A 707 29.31 6.23 33.10
C ALA A 707 28.22 5.99 34.16
N GLY A 708 27.03 5.53 33.75
CA GLY A 708 25.96 5.13 34.66
C GLY A 708 26.28 3.90 35.49
N GLU A 709 27.15 3.02 34.99
CA GLU A 709 27.58 1.78 35.64
C GLU A 709 28.92 1.94 36.39
N GLY A 710 29.51 3.14 36.36
CA GLY A 710 30.79 3.43 37.00
C GLY A 710 32.03 3.06 36.17
N GLU A 711 31.86 2.72 34.89
CA GLU A 711 32.94 2.46 33.94
C GLU A 711 33.44 3.75 33.29
N PHE A 712 34.01 4.62 34.11
CA PHE A 712 34.39 5.97 33.72
C PHE A 712 35.50 6.04 32.66
N GLU A 713 36.45 5.10 32.66
CA GLU A 713 37.54 5.07 31.68
C GLU A 713 37.00 4.72 30.28
N ALA A 714 36.25 3.63 30.15
CA ALA A 714 35.61 3.27 28.87
C ALA A 714 34.61 4.34 28.40
N ALA A 715 33.90 5.01 29.32
CA ALA A 715 33.06 6.15 28.99
C ALA A 715 33.86 7.36 28.47
N ALA A 716 35.04 7.61 29.04
CA ALA A 716 35.91 8.71 28.61
C ALA A 716 36.50 8.45 27.22
N ASP A 717 36.84 7.20 26.90
CA ASP A 717 37.33 6.81 25.57
C ASP A 717 36.28 7.11 24.48
N LEU A 718 35.02 6.70 24.71
CA LEU A 718 33.92 6.99 23.77
C LEU A 718 33.57 8.49 23.71
N ALA A 719 33.64 9.19 24.84
CA ALA A 719 33.43 10.64 24.87
C ALA A 719 34.51 11.39 24.07
N ALA A 720 35.76 10.93 24.10
CA ALA A 720 36.84 11.50 23.30
C ALA A 720 36.65 11.17 21.81
N GLU A 721 36.27 9.94 21.48
CA GLU A 721 36.04 9.49 20.09
C GLU A 721 34.97 10.32 19.38
N GLY A 722 33.82 10.54 20.02
CA GLY A 722 32.73 11.32 19.43
C GLY A 722 32.80 12.83 19.71
N GLY A 723 33.56 13.24 20.72
CA GLY A 723 33.65 14.62 21.17
C GLY A 723 34.36 15.55 20.19
N GLU A 724 35.50 15.14 19.63
CA GLU A 724 36.24 15.96 18.66
C GLU A 724 35.42 16.23 17.38
N PRO A 725 34.78 15.22 16.73
CA PRO A 725 33.87 15.48 15.62
C PRO A 725 32.68 16.37 16.01
N ALA A 726 32.14 16.23 17.22
CA ALA A 726 31.01 17.03 17.70
C ALA A 726 31.38 18.51 17.92
N GLU A 727 32.56 18.77 18.47
CA GLU A 727 33.10 20.13 18.57
C GLU A 727 33.37 20.74 17.19
N ARG A 728 33.85 19.94 16.23
CA ARG A 728 34.10 20.36 14.85
C ARG A 728 32.81 20.73 14.11
N TRP A 729 31.75 19.93 14.28
CA TRP A 729 30.43 20.23 13.73
C TRP A 729 29.80 21.46 14.40
N GLY A 730 30.02 21.64 15.70
CA GLY A 730 29.87 22.93 16.36
C GLY A 730 28.44 23.45 16.56
N THR A 731 27.40 22.65 16.30
CA THR A 731 26.04 23.03 16.71
C THR A 731 25.91 23.02 18.24
N PRO A 732 25.04 23.86 18.83
CA PRO A 732 24.84 23.87 20.29
C PRO A 732 24.50 22.49 20.86
N ARG A 733 23.71 21.67 20.14
CA ARG A 733 23.45 20.27 20.52
C ARG A 733 24.73 19.44 20.54
N ALA A 734 25.52 19.45 19.46
CA ALA A 734 26.74 18.65 19.36
C ALA A 734 27.72 18.99 20.48
N ILE A 735 27.95 20.29 20.71
CA ILE A 735 28.81 20.79 21.79
C ILE A 735 28.26 20.35 23.16
N GLY A 736 26.96 20.51 23.39
CA GLY A 736 26.30 20.12 24.64
C GLY A 736 26.42 18.62 24.93
N MET A 737 26.24 17.78 23.91
CA MET A 737 26.40 16.32 24.01
C MET A 737 27.84 15.92 24.29
N ALA A 738 28.82 16.52 23.62
CA ALA A 738 30.24 16.26 23.83
C ALA A 738 30.67 16.65 25.26
N ARG A 739 30.25 17.83 25.72
CA ARG A 739 30.50 18.30 27.08
C ARG A 739 29.83 17.41 28.11
N LEU A 740 28.59 16.99 27.90
CA LEU A 740 27.90 16.09 28.81
C LEU A 740 28.55 14.72 28.87
N ALA A 741 28.92 14.11 27.74
CA ALA A 741 29.61 12.81 27.70
C ALA A 741 30.93 12.85 28.48
N THR A 742 31.73 13.91 28.24
CA THR A 742 32.98 14.15 28.97
C THR A 742 32.72 14.32 30.47
N ALA A 743 31.70 15.11 30.83
CA ALA A 743 31.36 15.41 32.21
C ALA A 743 30.89 14.16 32.97
N VAL A 744 30.04 13.32 32.38
CA VAL A 744 29.56 12.09 33.05
C VAL A 744 30.66 11.06 33.25
N ALA A 745 31.65 11.03 32.35
CA ALA A 745 32.85 10.20 32.44
C ALA A 745 33.89 10.74 33.43
N THR A 746 33.80 12.01 33.84
CA THR A 746 34.75 12.63 34.78
C THR A 746 34.48 12.20 36.22
N ARG A 747 35.54 11.88 36.96
CA ARG A 747 35.50 11.59 38.41
C ARG A 747 35.83 12.83 39.24
N GLY A 748 35.30 12.89 40.46
CA GLY A 748 35.67 13.91 41.44
C GLY A 748 34.76 15.14 41.46
N PRO A 749 35.16 16.20 42.20
CA PRO A 749 34.29 17.33 42.54
C PRO A 749 33.90 18.18 41.34
N ASP A 750 34.76 18.27 40.32
CA ASP A 750 34.53 19.10 39.13
C ASP A 750 33.38 18.54 38.26
N ARG A 751 33.04 17.26 38.41
CA ARG A 751 31.97 16.57 37.67
C ARG A 751 30.65 17.34 37.70
N ILE A 752 30.26 17.86 38.86
CA ILE A 752 28.98 18.57 39.04
C ILE A 752 28.96 19.86 38.21
N ALA A 753 30.05 20.64 38.26
CA ALA A 753 30.16 21.89 37.51
C ALA A 753 30.15 21.64 36.00
N LEU A 754 30.84 20.61 35.53
CA LEU A 754 30.89 20.23 34.11
C LEU A 754 29.53 19.75 33.58
N ILE A 755 28.77 18.99 34.38
CA ILE A 755 27.42 18.57 33.98
C ILE A 755 26.48 19.79 33.94
N ASP A 756 26.58 20.73 34.89
CA ASP A 756 25.75 21.94 34.91
C ASP A 756 26.04 22.86 33.71
N GLU A 757 27.31 23.01 33.34
CA GLU A 757 27.70 23.72 32.11
C GLU A 757 27.07 23.08 30.87
N ALA A 758 27.19 21.75 30.74
CA ALA A 758 26.59 21.02 29.63
C ALA A 758 25.06 21.15 29.58
N ALA A 759 24.40 21.10 30.75
CA ALA A 759 22.96 21.32 30.86
C ALA A 759 22.55 22.73 30.38
N GLY A 760 23.34 23.75 30.70
CA GLY A 760 23.13 25.12 30.24
C GLY A 760 23.22 25.27 28.72
N ILE A 761 24.20 24.62 28.09
CA ILE A 761 24.36 24.60 26.62
C ILE A 761 23.15 23.90 25.97
N LEU A 762 22.77 22.73 26.47
CA LEU A 762 21.65 21.95 25.93
C LEU A 762 20.32 22.68 26.07
N ALA A 763 20.08 23.37 27.20
CA ALA A 763 18.86 24.16 27.43
C ALA A 763 18.66 25.30 26.41
N GLY A 764 19.77 25.84 25.89
CA GLY A 764 19.81 26.85 24.83
C GLY A 764 19.65 26.32 23.40
N SER A 765 19.47 25.00 23.23
CA SER A 765 19.36 24.32 21.94
C SER A 765 17.99 23.66 21.74
N PRO A 766 17.70 23.08 20.56
CA PRO A 766 16.53 22.22 20.36
C PRO A 766 16.57 20.88 21.15
N ALA A 767 17.68 20.55 21.83
CA ALA A 767 17.97 19.25 22.45
C ALA A 767 17.26 19.02 23.79
N ARG A 768 15.92 18.98 23.79
CA ARG A 768 15.12 18.86 25.02
C ARG A 768 15.23 17.52 25.73
N LEU A 769 15.46 16.43 24.98
CA LEU A 769 15.68 15.11 25.57
C LEU A 769 17.03 15.05 26.29
N GLU A 770 18.06 15.63 25.66
CA GLU A 770 19.40 15.72 26.19
C GLU A 770 19.50 16.71 27.37
N GLU A 771 18.77 17.84 27.34
CA GLU A 771 18.61 18.75 28.50
C GLU A 771 18.07 17.98 29.71
N ALA A 772 17.02 17.18 29.52
CA ALA A 772 16.45 16.36 30.58
C ALA A 772 17.45 15.32 31.10
N LEU A 773 18.23 14.70 30.20
CA LEU A 773 19.25 13.73 30.56
C LEU A 773 20.41 14.37 31.34
N ALA A 774 20.82 15.59 31.00
CA ALA A 774 21.81 16.35 31.74
C ALA A 774 21.34 16.64 33.17
N GLU A 775 20.10 17.11 33.32
CA GLU A 775 19.46 17.36 34.62
C GLU A 775 19.34 16.09 35.47
N PHE A 776 19.08 14.93 34.84
CA PHE A 776 19.10 13.63 35.49
C PHE A 776 20.50 13.30 36.04
N HIS A 777 21.55 13.42 35.21
CA HIS A 777 22.91 13.13 35.61
C HIS A 777 23.42 14.08 36.70
N LEU A 778 23.06 15.37 36.62
CA LEU A 778 23.40 16.36 37.64
C LEU A 778 22.73 16.04 38.97
N GLY A 779 21.44 15.73 38.94
CA GLY A 779 20.68 15.29 40.10
C GLY A 779 21.28 14.05 40.75
N ARG A 780 21.67 13.04 39.95
CA ARG A 780 22.31 11.82 40.44
C ARG A 780 23.68 12.09 41.07
N ALA A 781 24.52 12.90 40.44
CA ALA A 781 25.83 13.28 41.00
C ALA A 781 25.69 14.03 42.34
N LEU A 782 24.68 14.87 42.49
CA LEU A 782 24.39 15.57 43.75
C LEU A 782 23.86 14.65 44.86
N VAL A 783 23.13 13.58 44.49
CA VAL A 783 22.77 12.51 45.45
C VAL A 783 24.02 11.80 45.95
N GLU A 784 24.96 11.47 45.04
CA GLU A 784 26.21 10.78 45.38
C GLU A 784 27.09 11.60 46.34
N THR A 785 27.07 12.94 46.24
CA THR A 785 27.81 13.83 47.15
C THR A 785 27.05 14.19 48.44
N GLY A 786 25.78 13.77 48.57
CA GLY A 786 24.94 14.01 49.74
C GLY A 786 24.21 15.35 49.77
N ASP A 787 24.29 16.18 48.73
CA ASP A 787 23.53 17.44 48.63
C ASP A 787 22.09 17.17 48.18
N SER A 788 21.29 16.67 49.12
CA SER A 788 19.87 16.32 48.89
C SER A 788 19.00 17.52 48.48
N ALA A 789 19.40 18.75 48.85
CA ALA A 789 18.64 19.96 48.54
C ALA A 789 18.84 20.35 47.07
N ALA A 790 20.09 20.40 46.61
CA ALA A 790 20.39 20.68 45.20
C ALA A 790 19.94 19.52 44.28
N ALA A 791 20.16 18.26 44.70
CA ALA A 791 19.71 17.08 43.95
C ALA A 791 18.20 17.11 43.67
N ARG A 792 17.41 17.50 44.67
CA ARG A 792 15.96 17.64 44.55
C ARG A 792 15.55 18.64 43.47
N ILE A 793 16.24 19.77 43.36
CA ILE A 793 15.92 20.81 42.35
C ILE A 793 16.14 20.23 40.95
N ARG A 794 17.28 19.58 40.73
CA ARG A 794 17.67 19.04 39.42
C ARG A 794 16.83 17.84 38.99
N LEU A 795 16.58 16.90 39.90
CA LEU A 795 15.68 15.76 39.62
C LEU A 795 14.24 16.22 39.35
N ARG A 796 13.75 17.28 40.00
CA ARG A 796 12.45 17.89 39.68
C ARG A 796 12.42 18.47 38.28
N ARG A 797 13.48 19.18 37.88
CA ARG A 797 13.60 19.73 36.54
C ARG A 797 13.61 18.63 35.48
N CYS A 798 14.36 17.54 35.71
CA CYS A 798 14.33 16.35 34.86
C CYS A 798 12.91 15.77 34.73
N VAL A 799 12.16 15.63 35.83
CA VAL A 799 10.77 15.13 35.82
C VAL A 799 9.85 16.05 35.02
N GLU A 800 9.95 17.37 35.21
CA GLU A 800 9.18 18.37 34.46
C GLU A 800 9.44 18.26 32.96
N LEU A 801 10.71 18.24 32.56
CA LEU A 801 11.11 18.12 31.16
C LEU A 801 10.63 16.79 30.56
N SER A 802 10.82 15.67 31.27
CA SER A 802 10.40 14.35 30.81
C SER A 802 8.88 14.25 30.62
N LEU A 803 8.08 14.88 31.50
CA LEU A 803 6.63 14.97 31.35
C LEU A 803 6.22 15.85 30.16
N ARG A 804 6.94 16.95 29.93
CA ARG A 804 6.68 17.86 28.81
C ARG A 804 7.01 17.23 27.46
N THR A 805 8.12 16.51 27.38
CA THR A 805 8.57 15.83 26.16
C THR A 805 7.85 14.52 25.92
N GLY A 806 7.36 13.87 26.98
CA GLY A 806 6.75 12.54 26.94
C GLY A 806 7.75 11.39 27.08
N ASP A 807 8.98 11.67 27.51
CA ASP A 807 10.02 10.67 27.76
C ASP A 807 9.71 9.87 29.03
N ARG A 808 9.03 8.74 28.87
CA ARG A 808 8.67 7.87 30.00
C ARG A 808 9.85 7.05 30.48
N PHE A 809 10.86 6.83 29.65
CA PHE A 809 12.04 6.07 30.04
C PHE A 809 12.85 6.84 31.08
N LEU A 810 13.19 8.09 30.79
CA LEU A 810 13.93 8.96 31.69
C LEU A 810 13.11 9.35 32.92
N LEU A 811 11.81 9.61 32.76
CA LEU A 811 10.90 9.90 33.86
C LEU A 811 10.96 8.82 34.96
N ARG A 812 10.88 7.54 34.58
CA ARG A 812 10.94 6.41 35.53
C ARG A 812 12.30 6.35 36.24
N ARG A 813 13.40 6.61 35.53
CA ARG A 813 14.75 6.62 36.11
C ARG A 813 14.93 7.75 37.12
N ALA A 814 14.46 8.96 36.80
CA ALA A 814 14.52 10.11 37.67
C ALA A 814 13.69 9.89 38.95
N GLN A 815 12.47 9.36 38.83
CA GLN A 815 11.62 9.03 39.96
C GLN A 815 12.23 7.96 40.87
N ARG A 816 12.80 6.90 40.28
CA ARG A 816 13.50 5.84 41.02
C ARG A 816 14.70 6.40 41.80
N THR A 817 15.53 7.21 41.16
CA THR A 817 16.70 7.84 41.79
C THR A 817 16.30 8.76 42.93
N ALA A 818 15.24 9.56 42.75
CA ALA A 818 14.70 10.40 43.82
C ALA A 818 14.17 9.57 45.01
N ALA A 819 13.47 8.47 44.74
CA ALA A 819 12.94 7.58 45.76
C ALA A 819 14.06 6.87 46.56
N GLU A 820 15.07 6.35 45.87
CA GLU A 820 16.25 5.72 46.48
C GLU A 820 17.05 6.71 47.35
N ALA A 821 17.09 7.99 46.96
CA ALA A 821 17.72 9.07 47.72
C ALA A 821 16.84 9.63 48.88
N GLY A 822 15.63 9.10 49.10
CA GLY A 822 14.70 9.61 50.12
C GLY A 822 14.20 11.03 49.83
N ILE A 823 14.30 11.50 48.59
CA ILE A 823 13.82 12.82 48.17
C ILE A 823 12.30 12.72 47.98
N PRO A 824 11.49 13.46 48.78
CA PRO A 824 10.04 13.41 48.66
C PRO A 824 9.62 13.82 47.25
N SER A 825 8.87 12.95 46.59
CA SER A 825 8.25 13.22 45.29
C SER A 825 7.12 14.25 45.45
N GLU A 826 7.48 15.53 45.55
CA GLU A 826 6.50 16.65 45.55
C GLU A 826 5.98 17.00 44.15
N VAL A 827 6.42 16.29 43.10
CA VAL A 827 5.85 16.43 41.76
C VAL A 827 5.07 15.16 41.48
N SER A 828 3.93 15.02 42.16
CA SER A 828 2.93 14.07 41.68
C SER A 828 2.34 14.71 40.42
N PRO A 829 2.23 14.01 39.29
CA PRO A 829 1.49 14.53 38.14
C PRO A 829 0.05 14.92 38.54
N LEU A 830 -0.45 14.29 39.61
CA LEU A 830 -1.71 14.59 40.29
C LEU A 830 -1.80 15.99 40.91
N ASP A 831 -0.71 16.73 41.08
CA ASP A 831 -0.73 18.06 41.69
C ASP A 831 -1.35 19.10 40.75
N SER A 832 -1.35 18.83 39.44
CA SER A 832 -2.10 19.57 38.42
C SER A 832 -3.62 19.35 38.46
N LEU A 833 -4.08 18.35 39.20
CA LEU A 833 -5.49 17.97 39.29
C LEU A 833 -6.19 18.69 40.45
N SER A 834 -7.48 18.98 40.30
CA SER A 834 -8.31 19.42 41.42
C SER A 834 -8.41 18.31 42.49
N PRO A 835 -8.75 18.64 43.75
CA PRO A 835 -8.92 17.63 44.80
C PRO A 835 -9.88 16.49 44.41
N ALA A 836 -10.96 16.82 43.69
CA ALA A 836 -11.93 15.84 43.19
C ALA A 836 -11.35 14.98 42.05
N GLU A 837 -10.66 15.60 41.08
CA GLU A 837 -10.00 14.89 39.98
C GLU A 837 -8.91 13.95 40.50
N ARG A 838 -8.13 14.39 41.49
CA ARG A 838 -7.09 13.58 42.15
C ARG A 838 -7.67 12.37 42.87
N HIS A 839 -8.79 12.54 43.55
CA HIS A 839 -9.47 11.44 44.23
C HIS A 839 -10.02 10.41 43.24
N ILE A 840 -10.67 10.86 42.17
CA ILE A 840 -11.18 10.01 41.09
C ILE A 840 -10.02 9.29 40.37
N ALA A 841 -8.92 9.99 40.08
CA ALA A 841 -7.75 9.44 39.40
C ALA A 841 -7.09 8.31 40.21
N ARG A 842 -6.98 8.45 41.53
CA ARG A 842 -6.43 7.40 42.41
C ARG A 842 -7.33 6.15 42.45
N LEU A 843 -8.64 6.33 42.55
CA LEU A 843 -9.57 5.19 42.52
C LEU A 843 -9.55 4.51 41.15
N ALA A 844 -9.48 5.28 40.06
CA ALA A 844 -9.42 4.75 38.71
C ALA A 844 -8.10 3.99 38.45
N GLY A 845 -6.97 4.54 38.87
CA GLY A 845 -5.65 3.90 38.75
C GLY A 845 -5.50 2.60 39.55
N ARG A 846 -6.30 2.39 40.59
CA ARG A 846 -6.39 1.13 41.36
C ARG A 846 -7.37 0.11 40.78
N GLY A 847 -7.93 0.37 39.59
CA GLY A 847 -8.85 -0.57 38.92
C GLY A 847 -10.33 -0.48 39.34
N VAL A 848 -10.74 0.48 40.18
CA VAL A 848 -12.15 0.64 40.62
C VAL A 848 -13.08 1.15 39.49
N SER A 849 -14.07 0.39 39.06
CA SER A 849 -14.93 0.77 37.91
C SER A 849 -15.62 2.13 38.06
N ASN A 850 -15.90 2.82 36.96
CA ASN A 850 -16.54 4.15 36.99
C ASN A 850 -17.87 4.14 37.75
N ARG A 851 -18.61 3.03 37.66
CA ARG A 851 -19.86 2.82 38.42
C ARG A 851 -19.63 2.80 39.93
N VAL A 852 -18.63 2.05 40.39
CA VAL A 852 -18.29 1.98 41.82
C VAL A 852 -17.73 3.31 42.33
N ILE A 853 -16.95 4.03 41.52
CA ILE A 853 -16.47 5.38 41.87
C ILE A 853 -17.66 6.35 42.00
N ALA A 854 -18.61 6.30 41.05
CA ALA A 854 -19.80 7.15 41.05
C ALA A 854 -20.67 6.90 42.30
N GLU A 855 -20.89 5.64 42.66
CA GLU A 855 -21.61 5.23 43.88
C GLU A 855 -20.90 5.72 45.15
N ARG A 856 -19.56 5.56 45.25
CA ARG A 856 -18.78 6.03 46.43
C ARG A 856 -18.78 7.54 46.62
N LEU A 857 -18.88 8.30 45.52
CA LEU A 857 -18.82 9.76 45.54
C LEU A 857 -20.21 10.41 45.41
N PHE A 858 -21.28 9.63 45.41
CA PHE A 858 -22.66 10.10 45.26
C PHE A 858 -22.87 11.01 44.05
N VAL A 859 -22.25 10.67 42.92
CA VAL A 859 -22.33 11.41 41.65
C VAL A 859 -22.73 10.48 40.50
N THR A 860 -23.03 11.03 39.32
CA THR A 860 -23.39 10.21 38.16
C THR A 860 -22.15 9.59 37.48
N VAL A 861 -22.32 8.45 36.80
CA VAL A 861 -21.23 7.84 36.00
C VAL A 861 -20.68 8.81 34.96
N ARG A 862 -21.55 9.60 34.33
CA ARG A 862 -21.18 10.63 33.35
C ARG A 862 -20.29 11.72 33.97
N THR A 863 -20.51 12.06 35.24
CA THR A 863 -19.65 12.99 36.00
C THR A 863 -18.25 12.42 36.18
N ILE A 864 -18.13 11.12 36.50
CA ILE A 864 -16.84 10.43 36.61
C ILE A 864 -16.11 10.39 35.26
N GLU A 865 -16.81 10.06 34.18
CA GLU A 865 -16.25 10.06 32.81
C GLU A 865 -15.74 11.44 32.40
N THR A 866 -16.50 12.50 32.69
CA THR A 866 -16.10 13.88 32.41
C THR A 866 -14.82 14.25 33.19
N HIS A 867 -14.75 13.91 34.47
CA HIS A 867 -13.55 14.14 35.27
C HIS A 867 -12.37 13.31 34.78
N LEU A 868 -12.56 12.05 34.40
CA LEU A 868 -11.47 11.22 33.86
C LEU A 868 -10.97 11.75 32.52
N THR A 869 -11.84 12.22 31.63
CA THR A 869 -11.44 12.90 30.40
C THR A 869 -10.63 14.17 30.69
N SER A 870 -11.03 14.96 31.70
CA SER A 870 -10.24 16.13 32.15
C SER A 870 -8.89 15.71 32.72
N VAL A 871 -8.84 14.65 33.53
CA VAL A 871 -7.62 14.08 34.11
C VAL A 871 -6.67 13.60 33.02
N TYR A 872 -7.16 12.81 32.06
CA TYR A 872 -6.37 12.29 30.95
C TYR A 872 -5.78 13.43 30.11
N ARG A 873 -6.57 14.46 29.83
CA ARG A 873 -6.12 15.67 29.13
C ARG A 873 -5.07 16.45 29.94
N LYS A 874 -5.28 16.67 31.24
CA LYS A 874 -4.36 17.42 32.10
C LYS A 874 -3.04 16.70 32.32
N LEU A 875 -3.10 15.38 32.47
CA LEU A 875 -1.93 14.52 32.65
C LEU A 875 -1.27 14.09 31.32
N ARG A 876 -1.87 14.43 30.18
CA ARG A 876 -1.43 14.02 28.83
C ARG A 876 -1.24 12.50 28.70
N ILE A 877 -2.19 11.74 29.24
CA ILE A 877 -2.23 10.28 29.15
C ILE A 877 -3.45 9.83 28.35
N THR A 878 -3.37 8.69 27.68
CA THR A 878 -4.38 8.19 26.74
C THR A 878 -5.50 7.39 27.41
N GLY A 879 -5.31 7.00 28.68
CA GLY A 879 -6.36 6.33 29.42
C GLY A 879 -5.93 5.69 30.73
N ARG A 880 -6.76 4.76 31.17
CA ARG A 880 -6.74 4.19 32.52
C ARG A 880 -5.53 3.33 32.83
N ALA A 881 -5.02 2.59 31.84
CA ALA A 881 -3.82 1.77 32.00
C ALA A 881 -2.58 2.65 32.27
N GLU A 882 -2.44 3.73 31.51
CA GLU A 882 -1.36 4.71 31.73
C GLU A 882 -1.52 5.45 33.05
N LEU A 883 -2.75 5.72 33.49
CA LEU A 883 -3.02 6.29 34.80
C LEU A 883 -2.58 5.34 35.93
N ALA A 884 -2.77 4.03 35.79
CA ALA A 884 -2.30 3.04 36.76
C ALA A 884 -0.76 2.97 36.82
N VAL A 885 -0.10 3.01 35.65
CA VAL A 885 1.37 3.06 35.53
C VAL A 885 1.93 4.33 36.16
N LEU A 886 1.32 5.48 35.86
CA LEU A 886 1.74 6.79 36.39
C LEU A 886 1.59 6.87 37.92
N LEU A 887 0.70 6.06 38.51
CA LEU A 887 0.49 5.97 39.96
C LEU A 887 1.27 4.84 40.64
N GLY A 888 2.08 4.08 39.89
CA GLY A 888 2.90 3.00 40.43
C GLY A 888 2.12 1.74 40.84
N HIS A 889 0.95 1.49 40.25
CA HIS A 889 0.09 0.34 40.56
C HIS A 889 0.24 -0.79 39.53
N VAL A 890 1.47 -1.24 39.26
CA VAL A 890 1.77 -2.13 38.13
C VAL A 890 1.49 -3.63 38.42
N ASP A 891 1.17 -4.06 39.65
CA ASP A 891 1.01 -5.51 39.91
C ASP A 891 -0.02 -5.93 40.99
N ASP A 892 -0.91 -5.05 41.44
CA ASP A 892 -2.00 -5.49 42.32
C ASP A 892 -3.15 -6.06 41.49
N ARG A 893 -3.30 -7.39 41.56
CA ARG A 893 -4.52 -8.11 41.15
C ARG A 893 -5.76 -7.29 41.52
N PRO A 894 -6.84 -7.30 40.70
CA PRO A 894 -8.05 -6.57 41.04
C PRO A 894 -8.49 -7.00 42.43
N VAL A 895 -8.46 -6.06 43.39
CA VAL A 895 -9.03 -6.27 44.71
C VAL A 895 -10.53 -6.44 44.47
N LEU A 896 -10.96 -7.69 44.34
CA LEU A 896 -12.35 -8.09 44.49
C LEU A 896 -12.71 -7.76 45.93
N LEU A 897 -13.21 -6.54 46.16
CA LEU A 897 -13.98 -6.25 47.36
C LEU A 897 -15.33 -6.95 47.17
N GLU A 898 -15.38 -8.21 47.58
CA GLU A 898 -16.61 -8.87 47.96
C GLU A 898 -17.32 -8.05 49.05
N GLY A 899 -18.61 -7.79 48.82
CA GLY A 899 -19.60 -7.64 49.88
C GLY A 899 -19.85 -6.24 50.44
N ALA A 900 -20.96 -5.64 50.03
CA ALA A 900 -22.02 -5.24 50.97
C ALA A 900 -23.37 -5.29 50.25
N ARG A 901 -24.34 -5.89 50.93
CA ARG A 901 -25.72 -6.16 50.50
C ARG A 901 -26.52 -4.91 50.16
#